data_AF-A0A2N1DF59-F1
#
_entry.id   AF-A0A2N1DF59-F1
#
_cell.length_a   1.000
_cell.length_b   1.000
_cell.length_c   1.000
_cell.angle_alpha   90.00
_cell.angle_beta   90.00
_cell.angle_gamma   90.00
#
_symmetry.space_group_name_H-M   'P 1'
#
loop_
_entity.id
_entity.type
_entity.pdbx_description
1 polymer ?
#
loop_
_entity_poly.entity_id
_entity_poly.type
_entity_poly.pdbx_seq_one_letter_code
_entity_poly.pdbx_strand_id
1 'polypeptide(L)'
;MVVQAEDYVAFSDSDAGNSGNAYRSDDVDIEASSDEGGGFNVGWTIAGEWLEYNVNIIEGGYAVTARVGSDLSSGSYTLQLDGQTIGSDSVSSTGGWQTFATHFIGNIEVSSGETLTLRLNVTGNDFNINWIEFTPIVDSDADGVTDSLDQCPDTLAGTSVDMLGCEVVQVNNEVSFANERLVGGSDSLFPGFTLYVFDNDQATPGSSVCNDACATTWPPVLVEDMEASGVSGLSTIELDDGSIQAIYNGRPLYFYAEDSAIDDTSGEGVGGVWWLVPYGVLGEVSALYNQLTALQPDTQSETDDALVTRFSDRPRTRHAREDQFQSYDHYIKFYFEDRSSNIEIVDYVAKGGGTIEMNVRTLFPLSTSEAENRWWYQGITTVAQYASNGIMDYQGFDGTHYNYQKISNENTRLGRPIQLGDRMEFEISQFSAAGIPRGQANYYGTTFLYIVGEGIVPWYAEAAGSPFPEDSQKIPEEYWLGGHTTIHHQYSDEPNDNFLQMATNLGYDNGQTFLLGRRVHHSSVIDGTHDEDPDNGVLATSAGLAGTKYINQRCTGCHERNGGAAVVDNGVSLDRWVFKVGDVNGAPDPLIGSVLQPSGSAGEGDVSIASWTERADGLRSPNYQFSEGAPATFSARIAPRLVGLGLLEAIPESAILALEDPNDANVDGISGRANKVVDPEDEALTRLGRFGWKAAASSLRHQVAAALNTDLGVLTSVLPNPDCGSAQTNCGESSPLMPEENLNNLILYISTLGVRPQRVWNKGVENQEVLQGKEHFKSIGCAGCHTETFQTSEFHPLAEVRDQTIHPFSDMLLHDMGEGLADNLGEGLASGSEWRTTPLWGLGQAACVTGGVTNPTGREGGEICSPKHAYLHDGRARSIEEAILWHGGESQASSDEYKALSEENQQLVLRFLKSL
;
A
#
# COMPACT_ATOMS: atom_id res chain seq x y z
N MET A 1 -31.35 -17.44 27.00
CA MET A 1 -31.02 -18.29 28.17
C MET A 1 -29.90 -17.59 28.91
N VAL A 2 -30.06 -17.31 30.20
CA VAL A 2 -29.05 -16.62 31.01
C VAL A 2 -28.37 -17.62 31.94
N VAL A 3 -27.03 -17.61 31.96
CA VAL A 3 -26.15 -18.36 32.86
C VAL A 3 -25.57 -17.37 33.86
N GLN A 4 -25.95 -17.48 35.13
CA GLN A 4 -25.41 -16.63 36.19
C GLN A 4 -23.97 -17.04 36.49
N ALA A 5 -23.08 -16.06 36.67
CA ALA A 5 -21.65 -16.32 36.84
C ALA A 5 -21.37 -17.19 38.08
N GLU A 6 -22.16 -17.03 39.14
CA GLU A 6 -22.06 -17.76 40.41
C GLU A 6 -22.57 -19.21 40.38
N ASP A 7 -23.26 -19.62 39.31
CA ASP A 7 -23.89 -20.94 39.16
C ASP A 7 -22.99 -21.98 38.48
N TYR A 8 -21.68 -21.82 38.57
CA TYR A 8 -20.70 -22.77 38.04
C TYR A 8 -20.78 -24.14 38.74
N VAL A 9 -20.40 -25.18 38.00
CA VAL A 9 -20.36 -26.59 38.46
C VAL A 9 -18.94 -27.09 38.69
N ALA A 10 -17.95 -26.47 38.07
CA ALA A 10 -16.52 -26.71 38.30
C ALA A 10 -15.74 -25.39 38.10
N PHE A 11 -14.57 -25.29 38.73
CA PHE A 11 -13.75 -24.09 38.69
C PHE A 11 -12.27 -24.42 38.93
N SER A 12 -11.40 -23.48 38.58
CA SER A 12 -10.04 -23.37 39.08
C SER A 12 -9.80 -21.94 39.52
N ASP A 13 -9.42 -21.82 40.78
CA ASP A 13 -9.13 -20.56 41.45
C ASP A 13 -7.64 -20.53 41.83
N SER A 14 -6.98 -19.39 41.65
CA SER A 14 -5.53 -19.29 41.82
C SER A 14 -5.12 -18.89 43.22
N ASP A 15 -6.04 -18.36 44.02
CA ASP A 15 -5.87 -18.08 45.44
C ASP A 15 -6.89 -18.84 46.31
N ALA A 16 -6.87 -18.58 47.61
CA ALA A 16 -7.56 -19.41 48.60
C ALA A 16 -8.56 -18.58 49.39
N GLY A 17 -9.81 -19.04 49.35
CA GLY A 17 -10.97 -18.43 50.01
C GLY A 17 -11.61 -17.31 49.21
N ASN A 18 -12.95 -17.28 49.23
CA ASN A 18 -13.77 -16.27 48.58
C ASN A 18 -13.63 -14.87 49.22
N SER A 19 -12.97 -13.95 48.52
CA SER A 19 -12.70 -12.54 48.82
C SER A 19 -13.98 -11.71 49.04
N GLY A 20 -15.04 -11.99 48.29
CA GLY A 20 -16.35 -11.36 48.46
C GLY A 20 -17.17 -11.93 49.63
N ASN A 21 -16.79 -13.11 50.13
CA ASN A 21 -17.40 -13.83 51.26
C ASN A 21 -18.93 -13.91 51.16
N ALA A 22 -19.43 -14.16 49.94
CA ALA A 22 -20.85 -14.24 49.64
C ALA A 22 -21.23 -15.49 48.83
N TYR A 23 -22.51 -15.87 48.92
CA TYR A 23 -23.16 -17.00 48.23
C TYR A 23 -22.63 -18.41 48.56
N ARG A 24 -21.35 -18.68 48.34
CA ARG A 24 -20.71 -20.01 48.49
C ARG A 24 -19.51 -19.96 49.42
N SER A 25 -19.02 -21.13 49.82
CA SER A 25 -17.89 -21.29 50.75
C SER A 25 -16.69 -22.00 50.11
N ASP A 26 -16.68 -22.14 48.79
CA ASP A 26 -15.53 -22.53 47.98
C ASP A 26 -14.64 -21.30 47.72
N ASP A 27 -13.57 -21.48 46.93
CA ASP A 27 -12.53 -20.46 46.74
C ASP A 27 -12.92 -19.35 45.75
N VAL A 28 -13.92 -19.57 44.87
CA VAL A 28 -14.34 -18.55 43.88
C VAL A 28 -14.83 -17.27 44.55
N ASP A 29 -14.29 -16.15 44.07
CA ASP A 29 -14.54 -14.81 44.57
C ASP A 29 -15.89 -14.25 44.13
N ILE A 30 -16.87 -14.30 45.03
CA ILE A 30 -18.28 -13.93 44.77
C ILE A 30 -18.72 -12.83 45.72
N GLU A 31 -19.27 -11.75 45.17
CA GLU A 31 -19.87 -10.65 45.92
C GLU A 31 -21.32 -10.37 45.50
N ALA A 32 -22.04 -9.58 46.30
CA ALA A 32 -23.41 -9.16 45.95
C ALA A 32 -23.38 -8.13 44.81
N SER A 33 -24.12 -8.41 43.74
CA SER A 33 -24.19 -7.52 42.57
C SER A 33 -25.22 -6.41 42.76
N SER A 34 -24.86 -5.21 42.31
CA SER A 34 -25.77 -4.05 42.26
C SER A 34 -26.41 -3.82 40.87
N ASP A 35 -26.13 -4.71 39.91
CA ASP A 35 -26.66 -4.65 38.54
C ASP A 35 -28.17 -4.87 38.48
N GLU A 36 -28.76 -4.57 37.32
CA GLU A 36 -30.17 -4.78 37.05
C GLU A 36 -30.53 -6.27 37.15
N GLY A 37 -31.52 -6.61 37.99
CA GLY A 37 -31.89 -7.99 38.34
C GLY A 37 -31.39 -8.47 39.71
N GLY A 38 -30.37 -7.80 40.28
CA GLY A 38 -29.72 -8.21 41.54
C GLY A 38 -29.06 -9.60 41.45
N GLY A 39 -28.56 -10.11 42.59
CA GLY A 39 -27.93 -11.44 42.66
C GLY A 39 -26.48 -11.36 43.15
N PHE A 40 -25.61 -12.16 42.55
CA PHE A 40 -24.18 -12.14 42.81
C PHE A 40 -23.40 -11.96 41.50
N ASN A 41 -22.14 -11.52 41.60
CA ASN A 41 -21.20 -11.55 40.48
C ASN A 41 -19.92 -12.23 40.94
N VAL A 42 -19.17 -12.76 39.97
CA VAL A 42 -17.78 -13.18 40.20
C VAL A 42 -16.88 -11.98 39.96
N GLY A 43 -15.90 -11.77 40.84
CA GLY A 43 -14.95 -10.65 40.79
C GLY A 43 -13.54 -11.09 41.13
N TRP A 44 -12.63 -10.13 41.34
CA TRP A 44 -11.22 -10.39 41.70
C TRP A 44 -10.49 -11.38 40.78
N THR A 45 -10.97 -11.53 39.54
CA THR A 45 -10.50 -12.52 38.59
C THR A 45 -9.01 -12.39 38.29
N ILE A 46 -8.28 -13.50 38.28
CA ILE A 46 -6.85 -13.57 37.95
C ILE A 46 -6.65 -14.40 36.68
N ALA A 47 -5.80 -13.89 35.78
CA ALA A 47 -5.44 -14.58 34.55
C ALA A 47 -4.93 -16.01 34.82
N GLY A 48 -5.57 -16.99 34.17
CA GLY A 48 -5.34 -18.42 34.38
C GLY A 48 -6.46 -19.14 35.13
N GLU A 49 -7.38 -18.40 35.75
CA GLU A 49 -8.59 -18.97 36.38
C GLU A 49 -9.65 -19.35 35.35
N TRP A 50 -10.56 -20.25 35.74
CA TRP A 50 -11.67 -20.63 34.88
C TRP A 50 -12.88 -21.12 35.67
N LEU A 51 -14.06 -20.96 35.07
CA LEU A 51 -15.35 -21.47 35.54
C LEU A 51 -16.02 -22.32 34.46
N GLU A 52 -16.68 -23.40 34.85
CA GLU A 52 -17.45 -24.27 33.97
C GLU A 52 -18.91 -24.39 34.39
N TYR A 53 -19.79 -24.47 33.40
CA TYR A 53 -21.23 -24.54 33.55
C TYR A 53 -21.81 -25.65 32.67
N ASN A 54 -22.83 -26.35 33.17
CA ASN A 54 -23.64 -27.24 32.33
C ASN A 54 -24.83 -26.45 31.77
N VAL A 55 -24.87 -26.26 30.45
CA VAL A 55 -25.93 -25.50 29.78
C VAL A 55 -26.79 -26.40 28.90
N ASN A 56 -28.11 -26.19 28.94
CA ASN A 56 -29.06 -26.91 28.08
C ASN A 56 -29.58 -25.95 27.01
N ILE A 57 -28.96 -25.97 25.84
CA ILE A 57 -29.33 -25.11 24.71
C ILE A 57 -30.04 -26.00 23.69
N ILE A 58 -31.20 -25.58 23.20
CA ILE A 58 -31.90 -26.31 22.13
C ILE A 58 -31.19 -26.07 20.80
N GLU A 59 -31.47 -26.92 19.81
CA GLU A 59 -30.91 -26.76 18.46
C GLU A 59 -31.28 -25.40 17.86
N GLY A 60 -30.31 -24.68 17.31
CA GLY A 60 -30.48 -23.35 16.68
C GLY A 60 -29.28 -22.42 16.80
N GLY A 61 -29.36 -21.27 16.14
CA GLY A 61 -28.37 -20.19 16.19
C GLY A 61 -28.57 -19.26 17.39
N TYR A 62 -27.48 -18.84 18.02
CA TYR A 62 -27.50 -17.98 19.21
C TYR A 62 -26.43 -16.89 19.16
N ALA A 63 -26.82 -15.68 19.53
CA ALA A 63 -25.91 -14.61 19.90
C ALA A 63 -25.51 -14.79 21.37
N VAL A 64 -24.21 -14.78 21.65
CA VAL A 64 -23.66 -14.94 23.00
C VAL A 64 -23.15 -13.59 23.50
N THR A 65 -23.69 -13.13 24.62
CA THR A 65 -23.25 -11.90 25.29
C THR A 65 -22.80 -12.18 26.72
N ALA A 66 -21.96 -11.32 27.28
CA ALA A 66 -21.55 -11.38 28.67
C ALA A 66 -21.72 -10.01 29.34
N ARG A 67 -22.20 -10.01 30.58
CA ARG A 67 -22.43 -8.82 31.39
C ARG A 67 -21.26 -8.61 32.33
N VAL A 68 -20.41 -7.63 32.02
CA VAL A 68 -19.12 -7.42 32.69
C VAL A 68 -19.01 -6.00 33.24
N GLY A 69 -18.20 -5.81 34.28
CA GLY A 69 -17.92 -4.52 34.90
C GLY A 69 -16.46 -4.42 35.33
N SER A 70 -15.83 -3.27 35.15
CA SER A 70 -14.48 -3.02 35.67
C SER A 70 -14.27 -1.54 35.95
N ASP A 71 -13.52 -1.22 37.01
CA ASP A 71 -13.00 0.14 37.21
C ASP A 71 -11.70 0.35 36.40
N LEU A 72 -11.01 -0.74 36.05
CA LEU A 72 -9.75 -0.76 35.30
C LEU A 72 -9.97 -1.21 33.86
N SER A 73 -8.90 -1.31 33.07
CA SER A 73 -8.93 -1.78 31.67
C SER A 73 -7.92 -2.90 31.43
N SER A 74 -7.77 -3.78 32.43
CA SER A 74 -6.84 -4.91 32.44
C SER A 74 -7.52 -6.27 32.27
N GLY A 75 -8.85 -6.31 32.35
CA GLY A 75 -9.63 -7.54 32.29
C GLY A 75 -9.69 -8.12 30.89
N SER A 76 -9.66 -9.45 30.77
CA SER A 76 -10.03 -10.14 29.54
C SER A 76 -10.40 -11.58 29.83
N TYR A 77 -11.19 -12.18 28.94
CA TYR A 77 -11.62 -13.57 29.06
C TYR A 77 -11.89 -14.21 27.71
N THR A 78 -12.00 -15.54 27.71
CA THR A 78 -12.39 -16.36 26.55
C THR A 78 -13.53 -17.28 26.95
N LEU A 79 -14.60 -17.29 26.16
CA LEU A 79 -15.70 -18.24 26.30
C LEU A 79 -15.52 -19.43 25.36
N GLN A 80 -15.80 -20.63 25.85
CA GLN A 80 -15.77 -21.87 25.10
C GLN A 80 -17.04 -22.68 25.33
N LEU A 81 -17.54 -23.37 24.30
CA LEU A 81 -18.62 -24.33 24.40
C LEU A 81 -18.10 -25.70 23.92
N ASP A 82 -18.15 -26.71 24.77
CA ASP A 82 -17.60 -28.05 24.51
C ASP A 82 -16.15 -28.05 23.99
N GLY A 83 -15.35 -27.13 24.52
CA GLY A 83 -13.95 -26.96 24.15
C GLY A 83 -13.69 -26.20 22.85
N GLN A 84 -14.75 -25.77 22.13
CA GLN A 84 -14.62 -24.84 21.01
C GLN A 84 -14.78 -23.40 21.48
N THR A 85 -13.89 -22.51 21.04
CA THR A 85 -13.96 -21.09 21.40
C THR A 85 -15.16 -20.43 20.73
N ILE A 86 -16.02 -19.79 21.55
CA ILE A 86 -17.09 -18.90 21.11
C ILE A 86 -16.51 -17.56 20.70
N GLY A 87 -15.65 -17.00 21.56
CA GLY A 87 -15.00 -15.72 21.36
C GLY A 87 -14.18 -15.32 22.58
N SER A 88 -13.37 -14.28 22.41
CA SER A 88 -12.58 -13.66 23.47
C SER A 88 -12.89 -12.18 23.53
N ASP A 89 -12.84 -11.59 24.71
CA ASP A 89 -13.18 -10.19 24.92
C ASP A 89 -12.26 -9.55 25.97
N SER A 90 -12.05 -8.24 25.85
CA SER A 90 -11.33 -7.42 26.81
C SER A 90 -12.29 -6.48 27.54
N VAL A 91 -12.21 -6.45 28.85
CA VAL A 91 -13.07 -5.61 29.69
C VAL A 91 -12.37 -4.28 29.95
N SER A 92 -12.73 -3.27 29.16
CA SER A 92 -12.37 -1.87 29.43
C SER A 92 -13.14 -1.32 30.63
N SER A 93 -12.71 -0.17 31.16
CA SER A 93 -13.37 0.45 32.31
C SER A 93 -14.82 0.80 31.96
N THR A 94 -15.76 0.28 32.75
CA THR A 94 -17.19 0.54 32.65
C THR A 94 -17.61 1.71 33.55
N GLY A 95 -16.66 2.38 34.21
CA GLY A 95 -16.90 3.45 35.16
C GLY A 95 -17.11 2.99 36.61
N GLY A 96 -16.78 1.72 36.91
CA GLY A 96 -16.70 1.18 38.27
C GLY A 96 -16.98 -0.32 38.35
N TRP A 97 -16.48 -0.98 39.40
CA TRP A 97 -16.61 -2.44 39.63
C TRP A 97 -18.05 -2.97 39.59
N GLN A 98 -19.00 -2.12 39.95
CA GLN A 98 -20.41 -2.47 40.06
C GLN A 98 -21.26 -1.74 39.01
N THR A 99 -20.61 -1.12 38.02
CA THR A 99 -21.25 -0.55 36.83
C THR A 99 -21.04 -1.53 35.68
N PHE A 100 -22.10 -2.12 35.14
CA PHE A 100 -21.98 -3.20 34.16
C PHE A 100 -22.35 -2.76 32.74
N ALA A 101 -21.67 -3.35 31.76
CA ALA A 101 -21.95 -3.27 30.34
C ALA A 101 -22.16 -4.67 29.76
N THR A 102 -22.97 -4.78 28.72
CA THR A 102 -23.20 -6.04 28.01
C THR A 102 -22.34 -6.06 26.77
N HIS A 103 -21.43 -7.03 26.68
CA HIS A 103 -20.51 -7.20 25.57
C HIS A 103 -20.96 -8.37 24.70
N PHE A 104 -20.87 -8.22 23.38
CA PHE A 104 -21.10 -9.29 22.43
C PHE A 104 -19.83 -10.12 22.23
N ILE A 105 -19.94 -11.44 22.32
CA ILE A 105 -18.78 -12.35 22.33
C ILE A 105 -18.67 -13.13 21.02
N GLY A 106 -19.79 -13.51 20.43
CA GLY A 106 -19.83 -14.25 19.18
C GLY A 106 -21.18 -14.91 18.94
N ASN A 107 -21.35 -15.45 17.73
CA ASN A 107 -22.50 -16.27 17.38
C ASN A 107 -22.09 -17.75 17.42
N ILE A 108 -23.00 -18.62 17.85
CA ILE A 108 -22.81 -20.06 17.82
C ILE A 108 -24.00 -20.74 17.13
N GLU A 109 -23.71 -21.88 16.51
CA GLU A 109 -24.73 -22.82 16.04
C GLU A 109 -24.72 -24.05 16.94
N VAL A 110 -25.88 -24.38 17.51
CA VAL A 110 -26.04 -25.58 18.35
C VAL A 110 -26.72 -26.65 17.51
N SER A 111 -25.96 -27.68 17.12
CA SER A 111 -26.43 -28.74 16.22
C SER A 111 -27.23 -29.87 16.90
N SER A 112 -27.32 -29.85 18.24
CA SER A 112 -28.08 -30.85 19.00
C SER A 112 -28.51 -30.31 20.37
N GLY A 113 -29.77 -30.55 20.76
CA GLY A 113 -30.33 -30.10 22.04
C GLY A 113 -29.89 -30.92 23.28
N GLU A 114 -28.59 -31.13 23.46
CA GLU A 114 -27.99 -31.85 24.60
C GLU A 114 -27.40 -30.89 25.65
N THR A 115 -26.99 -31.43 26.80
CA THR A 115 -26.26 -30.65 27.82
C THR A 115 -24.82 -30.43 27.37
N LEU A 116 -24.42 -29.18 27.19
CA LEU A 116 -23.08 -28.75 26.77
C LEU A 116 -22.31 -28.14 27.96
N THR A 117 -20.99 -28.14 27.87
CA THR A 117 -20.09 -27.51 28.85
C THR A 117 -19.67 -26.13 28.36
N LEU A 118 -20.17 -25.08 29.01
CA LEU A 118 -19.67 -23.71 28.81
C LEU A 118 -18.49 -23.49 29.75
N ARG A 119 -17.36 -23.00 29.22
CA ARG A 119 -16.19 -22.62 30.01
C ARG A 119 -15.84 -21.15 29.80
N LEU A 120 -15.72 -20.41 30.90
CA LEU A 120 -15.14 -19.08 30.97
C LEU A 120 -13.67 -19.22 31.40
N ASN A 121 -12.73 -18.79 30.56
CA ASN A 121 -11.31 -18.70 30.91
C ASN A 121 -10.94 -17.24 31.13
N VAL A 122 -10.41 -16.89 32.30
CA VAL A 122 -9.90 -15.56 32.62
C VAL A 122 -8.51 -15.42 32.01
N THR A 123 -8.32 -14.43 31.13
CA THR A 123 -7.04 -14.17 30.43
C THR A 123 -6.38 -12.86 30.83
N GLY A 124 -7.11 -11.97 31.50
CA GLY A 124 -6.63 -10.71 32.06
C GLY A 124 -7.34 -10.40 33.36
N ASN A 125 -6.64 -9.71 34.26
CA ASN A 125 -7.04 -9.58 35.66
C ASN A 125 -8.07 -8.47 35.89
N ASP A 126 -8.72 -8.55 37.04
CA ASP A 126 -9.48 -7.45 37.65
C ASP A 126 -10.69 -7.00 36.80
N PHE A 127 -11.68 -7.88 36.65
CA PHE A 127 -13.02 -7.52 36.21
C PHE A 127 -14.08 -8.32 36.98
N ASN A 128 -15.31 -7.81 36.96
CA ASN A 128 -16.49 -8.47 37.46
C ASN A 128 -17.30 -9.02 36.28
N ILE A 129 -17.84 -10.24 36.43
CA ILE A 129 -18.79 -10.83 35.49
C ILE A 129 -20.06 -11.25 36.24
N ASN A 130 -21.21 -10.81 35.73
CA ASN A 130 -22.52 -11.05 36.32
C ASN A 130 -23.18 -12.27 35.67
N TRP A 131 -23.30 -12.28 34.35
CA TRP A 131 -23.91 -13.40 33.64
C TRP A 131 -23.43 -13.52 32.19
N ILE A 132 -23.68 -14.68 31.58
CA ILE A 132 -23.51 -14.96 30.15
C ILE A 132 -24.88 -15.31 29.59
N GLU A 133 -25.30 -14.68 28.48
CA GLU A 133 -26.60 -14.89 27.87
C GLU A 133 -26.48 -15.43 26.44
N PHE A 134 -27.32 -16.43 26.14
CA PHE A 134 -27.53 -16.99 24.81
C PHE A 134 -28.89 -16.54 24.31
N THR A 135 -28.92 -15.63 23.35
CA THR A 135 -30.15 -15.11 22.75
C THR A 135 -30.39 -15.82 21.43
N PRO A 136 -31.53 -16.51 21.23
CA PRO A 136 -31.84 -17.14 19.95
C PRO A 136 -31.79 -16.09 18.84
N ILE A 137 -31.11 -16.43 17.76
CA ILE A 137 -31.15 -15.65 16.53
C ILE A 137 -32.41 -16.10 15.80
N VAL A 138 -33.40 -15.21 15.70
CA VAL A 138 -34.66 -15.45 15.00
C VAL A 138 -34.67 -14.57 13.76
N ASP A 139 -34.98 -15.17 12.63
CA ASP A 139 -35.23 -14.54 11.33
C ASP A 139 -36.57 -15.13 10.87
N SER A 140 -37.64 -14.37 11.08
CA SER A 140 -39.02 -14.84 10.99
C SER A 140 -39.51 -14.98 9.55
N ASP A 141 -38.97 -14.19 8.62
CA ASP A 141 -39.32 -14.21 7.20
C ASP A 141 -38.23 -14.85 6.31
N ALA A 142 -37.10 -15.24 6.92
CA ALA A 142 -36.02 -16.02 6.33
C ALA A 142 -35.35 -15.29 5.15
N ASP A 143 -35.21 -13.97 5.27
CA ASP A 143 -34.55 -13.12 4.28
C ASP A 143 -33.03 -12.98 4.52
N GLY A 144 -32.54 -13.49 5.66
CA GLY A 144 -31.12 -13.44 6.03
C GLY A 144 -30.78 -12.35 7.04
N VAL A 145 -31.75 -11.53 7.46
CA VAL A 145 -31.61 -10.53 8.52
C VAL A 145 -32.43 -10.95 9.73
N THR A 146 -31.81 -10.89 10.90
CA THR A 146 -32.47 -11.30 12.14
C THR A 146 -33.56 -10.30 12.51
N ASP A 147 -34.69 -10.75 13.07
CA ASP A 147 -35.82 -9.93 13.53
C ASP A 147 -35.42 -8.72 14.39
N SER A 148 -34.31 -8.81 15.12
CA SER A 148 -33.80 -7.73 15.96
C SER A 148 -33.14 -6.58 15.20
N LEU A 149 -32.73 -6.84 13.97
CA LEU A 149 -32.06 -5.92 13.04
C LEU A 149 -32.94 -5.58 11.84
N ASP A 150 -33.93 -6.44 11.56
CA ASP A 150 -34.89 -6.28 10.49
C ASP A 150 -35.89 -5.14 10.77
N GLN A 151 -35.92 -4.17 9.86
CA GLN A 151 -36.83 -3.03 9.82
C GLN A 151 -37.90 -3.17 8.74
N CYS A 152 -37.82 -4.21 7.91
CA CYS A 152 -38.74 -4.55 6.84
C CYS A 152 -39.28 -5.98 7.02
N PRO A 153 -40.03 -6.23 8.11
CA PRO A 153 -40.59 -7.56 8.37
C PRO A 153 -41.60 -7.95 7.31
N ASP A 154 -41.54 -9.22 6.90
CA ASP A 154 -42.29 -9.86 5.82
C ASP A 154 -41.62 -9.76 4.42
N THR A 155 -40.31 -9.58 4.35
CA THR A 155 -39.58 -9.68 3.08
C THR A 155 -39.59 -11.12 2.58
N LEU A 156 -39.77 -11.29 1.26
CA LEU A 156 -39.96 -12.62 0.66
C LEU A 156 -38.65 -13.42 0.75
N ALA A 157 -38.68 -14.59 1.38
CA ALA A 157 -37.52 -15.47 1.49
C ALA A 157 -36.82 -15.67 0.12
N GLY A 158 -35.53 -15.31 0.06
CA GLY A 158 -34.70 -15.32 -1.16
C GLY A 158 -34.62 -14.00 -1.92
N THR A 159 -35.33 -12.95 -1.49
CA THR A 159 -35.11 -11.56 -1.93
C THR A 159 -33.78 -11.06 -1.37
N SER A 160 -33.01 -10.33 -2.18
CA SER A 160 -31.79 -9.68 -1.70
C SER A 160 -32.19 -8.52 -0.80
N VAL A 161 -31.75 -8.54 0.46
CA VAL A 161 -32.08 -7.51 1.45
C VAL A 161 -30.83 -6.79 1.94
N ASP A 162 -30.99 -5.52 2.31
CA ASP A 162 -29.95 -4.74 2.94
C ASP A 162 -29.75 -5.22 4.38
N MET A 163 -28.82 -4.59 5.10
CA MET A 163 -28.55 -4.94 6.49
C MET A 163 -29.71 -4.66 7.46
N LEU A 164 -30.79 -4.01 6.98
CA LEU A 164 -32.00 -3.71 7.72
C LEU A 164 -33.17 -4.64 7.31
N GLY A 165 -32.92 -5.72 6.56
CA GLY A 165 -33.96 -6.65 6.10
C GLY A 165 -34.86 -6.07 5.01
N CYS A 166 -34.50 -4.90 4.47
CA CYS A 166 -35.28 -4.26 3.43
C CYS A 166 -34.81 -4.72 2.06
N GLU A 167 -35.76 -5.10 1.20
CA GLU A 167 -35.50 -5.43 -0.20
C GLU A 167 -34.56 -4.39 -0.84
N VAL A 168 -33.35 -4.85 -1.20
CA VAL A 168 -32.44 -4.07 -2.02
C VAL A 168 -33.08 -4.01 -3.39
N VAL A 169 -33.58 -2.83 -3.74
CA VAL A 169 -33.89 -2.53 -5.14
C VAL A 169 -32.58 -2.73 -5.89
N GLN A 170 -32.50 -3.77 -6.72
CA GLN A 170 -31.36 -3.95 -7.59
C GLN A 170 -31.26 -2.69 -8.43
N VAL A 171 -30.16 -1.95 -8.25
CA VAL A 171 -29.81 -0.84 -9.13
C VAL A 171 -29.51 -1.48 -10.47
N ASN A 172 -30.44 -1.36 -11.40
CA ASN A 172 -30.28 -1.89 -12.74
C ASN A 172 -29.28 -0.99 -13.45
N ASN A 173 -28.15 -1.52 -13.90
CA ASN A 173 -27.19 -0.77 -14.69
C ASN A 173 -27.66 -0.77 -16.15
N GLU A 174 -28.46 0.23 -16.56
CA GLU A 174 -28.91 0.34 -17.95
C GLU A 174 -27.86 0.93 -18.88
N VAL A 175 -26.89 1.68 -18.36
CA VAL A 175 -25.89 2.38 -19.16
C VAL A 175 -24.50 2.21 -18.57
N SER A 176 -23.59 1.65 -19.36
CA SER A 176 -22.17 1.54 -19.04
C SER A 176 -21.35 2.37 -20.04
N PHE A 177 -20.03 2.28 -19.96
CA PHE A 177 -19.12 2.83 -20.95
C PHE A 177 -18.07 1.80 -21.33
N ALA A 178 -17.75 1.75 -22.62
CA ALA A 178 -16.67 0.95 -23.17
C ALA A 178 -16.13 1.66 -24.40
N ASN A 179 -14.82 1.53 -24.68
CA ASN A 179 -14.23 2.07 -25.89
C ASN A 179 -14.55 3.57 -26.14
N GLU A 180 -14.42 4.38 -25.07
CA GLU A 180 -14.63 5.85 -25.07
C GLU A 180 -16.04 6.31 -25.49
N ARG A 181 -17.05 5.45 -25.32
CA ARG A 181 -18.45 5.73 -25.61
C ARG A 181 -19.38 5.07 -24.59
N LEU A 182 -20.62 5.51 -24.55
CA LEU A 182 -21.66 4.81 -23.80
C LEU A 182 -22.09 3.53 -24.51
N VAL A 183 -22.31 2.49 -23.72
CA VAL A 183 -22.85 1.20 -24.14
C VAL A 183 -23.97 0.78 -23.20
N GLY A 184 -24.81 -0.17 -23.61
CA GLY A 184 -25.82 -0.75 -22.72
C GLY A 184 -25.15 -1.39 -21.50
N GLY A 185 -25.62 -1.06 -20.31
CA GLY A 185 -25.15 -1.68 -19.07
C GLY A 185 -25.67 -3.12 -18.93
N SER A 186 -25.24 -3.82 -17.86
CA SER A 186 -25.55 -5.24 -17.61
C SER A 186 -27.04 -5.55 -17.58
N ASP A 187 -27.85 -4.59 -17.16
CA ASP A 187 -29.29 -4.76 -16.93
C ASP A 187 -30.13 -4.11 -18.03
N SER A 188 -29.46 -3.60 -19.07
CA SER A 188 -30.12 -3.11 -20.27
C SER A 188 -30.57 -4.24 -21.19
N LEU A 189 -31.48 -3.93 -22.12
CA LEU A 189 -31.97 -4.91 -23.11
C LEU A 189 -30.85 -5.49 -24.01
N PHE A 190 -29.77 -4.73 -24.22
CA PHE A 190 -28.62 -5.14 -25.04
C PHE A 190 -27.29 -4.73 -24.37
N PRO A 191 -26.82 -5.49 -23.36
CA PRO A 191 -25.57 -5.19 -22.66
C PRO A 191 -24.36 -5.17 -23.61
N GLY A 192 -23.51 -4.15 -23.48
CA GLY A 192 -22.31 -3.92 -24.30
C GLY A 192 -22.57 -3.32 -25.70
N PHE A 193 -23.82 -3.15 -26.12
CA PHE A 193 -24.12 -2.53 -27.43
C PHE A 193 -24.00 -1.01 -27.36
N THR A 194 -23.49 -0.39 -28.43
CA THR A 194 -23.31 1.06 -28.50
C THR A 194 -24.62 1.81 -28.32
N LEU A 195 -24.58 2.88 -27.52
CA LEU A 195 -25.71 3.80 -27.34
C LEU A 195 -25.56 5.04 -28.21
N TYR A 196 -26.71 5.50 -28.71
CA TYR A 196 -26.83 6.61 -29.64
C TYR A 196 -27.83 7.66 -29.15
N VAL A 197 -27.71 8.85 -29.70
CA VAL A 197 -28.57 10.00 -29.45
C VAL A 197 -29.06 10.59 -30.77
N PHE A 198 -30.28 11.13 -30.74
CA PHE A 198 -30.94 11.70 -31.91
C PHE A 198 -30.91 13.22 -31.86
N ASP A 199 -30.54 13.90 -32.96
CA ASP A 199 -30.50 15.37 -32.98
C ASP A 199 -31.89 16.01 -32.99
N ASN A 200 -32.90 15.33 -33.54
CA ASN A 200 -34.24 15.88 -33.62
C ASN A 200 -34.94 15.95 -32.24
N ASP A 201 -34.47 15.17 -31.25
CA ASP A 201 -34.95 15.27 -29.86
C ASP A 201 -34.61 16.64 -29.24
N GLN A 202 -33.56 17.31 -29.71
CA GLN A 202 -33.17 18.63 -29.20
C GLN A 202 -34.20 19.73 -29.49
N ALA A 203 -35.10 19.51 -30.47
CA ALA A 203 -36.19 20.44 -30.75
C ALA A 203 -37.24 20.48 -29.62
N THR A 204 -37.25 19.48 -28.72
CA THR A 204 -38.19 19.41 -27.59
C THR A 204 -37.48 18.85 -26.34
N PRO A 205 -36.73 19.70 -25.60
CA PRO A 205 -35.96 19.26 -24.43
C PRO A 205 -36.83 18.54 -23.38
N GLY A 206 -36.36 17.39 -22.89
CA GLY A 206 -37.09 16.58 -21.90
C GLY A 206 -38.15 15.64 -22.49
N SER A 207 -38.11 15.38 -23.80
CA SER A 207 -38.96 14.39 -24.48
C SER A 207 -38.22 13.74 -25.65
N SER A 208 -38.67 12.56 -26.06
CA SER A 208 -38.25 11.92 -27.31
C SER A 208 -39.26 12.19 -28.43
N VAL A 209 -38.77 12.53 -29.63
CA VAL A 209 -39.60 12.57 -30.85
C VAL A 209 -39.46 11.28 -31.67
N CYS A 210 -38.63 10.34 -31.23
CA CYS A 210 -38.41 9.05 -31.89
C CYS A 210 -39.49 8.03 -31.48
N ASN A 211 -40.64 8.09 -32.16
CA ASN A 211 -41.78 7.21 -31.87
C ASN A 211 -42.04 6.18 -32.99
N ASP A 212 -42.84 5.15 -32.69
CA ASP A 212 -43.31 4.13 -33.63
C ASP A 212 -42.16 3.44 -34.42
N ALA A 213 -42.13 3.63 -35.75
CA ALA A 213 -41.13 3.04 -36.63
C ALA A 213 -39.70 3.53 -36.32
N CYS A 214 -39.57 4.73 -35.75
CA CYS A 214 -38.29 5.25 -35.27
C CYS A 214 -37.80 4.40 -34.10
N ALA A 215 -38.61 4.23 -33.05
CA ALA A 215 -38.30 3.41 -31.88
C ALA A 215 -38.11 1.91 -32.19
N THR A 216 -38.66 1.42 -33.32
CA THR A 216 -38.39 0.05 -33.79
C THR A 216 -36.97 -0.10 -34.36
N THR A 217 -36.47 0.95 -35.03
CA THR A 217 -35.13 0.96 -35.64
C THR A 217 -34.07 1.40 -34.62
N TRP A 218 -34.47 2.25 -33.67
CA TRP A 218 -33.67 2.80 -32.59
C TRP A 218 -34.36 2.52 -31.26
N PRO A 219 -34.25 1.30 -30.72
CA PRO A 219 -34.91 0.95 -29.46
C PRO A 219 -34.47 1.86 -28.32
N PRO A 220 -35.39 2.47 -27.55
CA PRO A 220 -35.02 3.29 -26.40
C PRO A 220 -34.38 2.43 -25.31
N VAL A 221 -33.41 3.00 -24.59
CA VAL A 221 -32.87 2.41 -23.36
C VAL A 221 -33.89 2.62 -22.24
N LEU A 222 -34.65 1.57 -21.92
CA LEU A 222 -35.71 1.64 -20.92
C LEU A 222 -35.17 1.38 -19.51
N VAL A 223 -35.80 2.03 -18.53
CA VAL A 223 -35.45 1.98 -17.10
C VAL A 223 -36.65 1.46 -16.33
N GLU A 224 -36.45 0.45 -15.49
CA GLU A 224 -37.53 -0.24 -14.77
C GLU A 224 -37.78 0.29 -13.36
N ASP A 225 -36.75 0.85 -12.71
CA ASP A 225 -36.77 1.33 -11.33
C ASP A 225 -36.98 2.85 -11.19
N MET A 226 -37.29 3.52 -12.32
CA MET A 226 -37.46 4.98 -12.47
C MET A 226 -36.17 5.82 -12.46
N GLU A 227 -35.00 5.24 -12.19
CA GLU A 227 -33.71 5.95 -12.13
C GLU A 227 -32.68 5.31 -13.08
N ALA A 228 -32.26 6.04 -14.12
CA ALA A 228 -31.21 5.54 -15.01
C ALA A 228 -29.86 5.51 -14.30
N SER A 229 -29.16 4.38 -14.34
CA SER A 229 -27.90 4.21 -13.62
C SER A 229 -26.75 3.62 -14.46
N GLY A 230 -25.52 3.76 -13.94
CA GLY A 230 -24.32 3.07 -14.43
C GLY A 230 -23.19 3.96 -14.99
N VAL A 231 -23.48 5.22 -15.32
CA VAL A 231 -22.46 6.26 -15.58
C VAL A 231 -22.92 7.62 -15.04
N SER A 232 -21.97 8.53 -14.78
CA SER A 232 -22.32 9.90 -14.37
C SER A 232 -23.05 10.68 -15.48
N GLY A 233 -23.97 11.58 -15.12
CA GLY A 233 -24.68 12.44 -16.09
C GLY A 233 -25.96 11.84 -16.67
N LEU A 234 -26.45 10.74 -16.10
CA LEU A 234 -27.73 10.13 -16.42
C LEU A 234 -28.91 10.82 -15.69
N SER A 235 -30.08 10.71 -16.31
CA SER A 235 -31.40 11.02 -15.74
C SER A 235 -32.46 10.30 -16.58
N THR A 236 -33.75 10.58 -16.36
CA THR A 236 -34.85 9.89 -17.06
C THR A 236 -35.85 10.83 -17.70
N ILE A 237 -36.58 10.33 -18.71
CA ILE A 237 -37.82 10.92 -19.25
C ILE A 237 -38.93 9.88 -19.30
N GLU A 238 -40.17 10.32 -19.20
CA GLU A 238 -41.36 9.49 -19.44
C GLU A 238 -41.79 9.62 -20.91
N LEU A 239 -41.98 8.48 -21.58
CA LEU A 239 -42.46 8.40 -22.96
C LEU A 239 -44.00 8.46 -23.03
N ASP A 240 -44.54 8.73 -24.23
CA ASP A 240 -45.99 8.86 -24.45
C ASP A 240 -46.80 7.59 -24.08
N ASP A 241 -46.14 6.42 -24.02
CA ASP A 241 -46.75 5.14 -23.62
C ASP A 241 -46.61 4.83 -22.12
N GLY A 242 -45.98 5.72 -21.35
CA GLY A 242 -45.75 5.60 -19.90
C GLY A 242 -44.49 4.82 -19.52
N SER A 243 -43.69 4.35 -20.48
CA SER A 243 -42.37 3.78 -20.19
C SER A 243 -41.35 4.86 -19.86
N ILE A 244 -40.34 4.52 -19.07
CA ILE A 244 -39.26 5.45 -18.66
C ILE A 244 -38.02 5.14 -19.50
N GLN A 245 -37.41 6.18 -20.09
CA GLN A 245 -36.21 6.07 -20.91
C GLN A 245 -35.03 6.78 -20.24
N ALA A 246 -33.85 6.17 -20.30
CA ALA A 246 -32.59 6.77 -19.86
C ALA A 246 -32.17 7.92 -20.80
N ILE A 247 -31.71 9.02 -20.20
CA ILE A 247 -31.13 10.16 -20.93
C ILE A 247 -29.75 10.48 -20.38
N TYR A 248 -28.83 10.86 -21.28
CA TYR A 248 -27.49 11.31 -20.92
C TYR A 248 -27.32 12.79 -21.28
N ASN A 249 -26.93 13.62 -20.32
CA ASN A 249 -26.76 15.07 -20.49
C ASN A 249 -27.96 15.73 -21.21
N GLY A 250 -29.17 15.30 -20.86
CA GLY A 250 -30.43 15.80 -21.43
C GLY A 250 -30.82 15.25 -22.80
N ARG A 251 -30.13 14.21 -23.31
CA ARG A 251 -30.43 13.56 -24.59
C ARG A 251 -30.91 12.12 -24.40
N PRO A 252 -32.05 11.70 -24.98
CA PRO A 252 -32.52 10.31 -24.87
C PRO A 252 -31.58 9.31 -25.53
N LEU A 253 -31.36 8.17 -24.87
CA LEU A 253 -30.45 7.11 -25.29
C LEU A 253 -31.17 5.99 -26.04
N TYR A 254 -30.57 5.52 -27.14
CA TYR A 254 -31.13 4.47 -27.97
C TYR A 254 -30.07 3.42 -28.35
N PHE A 255 -30.50 2.19 -28.49
CA PHE A 255 -29.79 1.15 -29.24
C PHE A 255 -30.01 1.33 -30.74
N TYR A 256 -29.22 0.63 -31.56
CA TYR A 256 -29.46 0.56 -33.01
C TYR A 256 -29.73 -0.89 -33.44
N ALA A 257 -30.87 -1.11 -34.09
CA ALA A 257 -31.34 -2.47 -34.41
C ALA A 257 -30.49 -3.22 -35.46
N GLU A 258 -29.62 -2.52 -36.19
CA GLU A 258 -28.71 -3.14 -37.17
C GLU A 258 -27.32 -3.43 -36.58
N ASP A 259 -27.02 -3.00 -35.34
CA ASP A 259 -25.83 -3.46 -34.63
C ASP A 259 -26.02 -4.95 -34.26
N SER A 260 -25.04 -5.77 -34.60
CA SER A 260 -25.14 -7.24 -34.58
C SER A 260 -24.25 -7.92 -33.55
N ALA A 261 -23.30 -7.17 -33.01
CA ALA A 261 -22.40 -7.55 -31.93
C ALA A 261 -22.19 -6.39 -30.96
N ILE A 262 -21.70 -6.73 -29.76
CA ILE A 262 -21.12 -5.77 -28.81
C ILE A 262 -20.08 -4.92 -29.57
N ASP A 263 -20.02 -3.64 -29.23
CA ASP A 263 -19.12 -2.66 -29.84
C ASP A 263 -19.33 -2.29 -31.32
N ASP A 264 -20.34 -2.83 -32.00
CA ASP A 264 -20.74 -2.34 -33.32
C ASP A 264 -21.13 -0.85 -33.21
N THR A 265 -20.69 -0.05 -34.19
CA THR A 265 -20.92 1.42 -34.25
C THR A 265 -21.65 1.82 -35.54
N SER A 266 -22.41 0.88 -36.13
CA SER A 266 -22.98 1.07 -37.48
C SER A 266 -24.07 2.15 -37.54
N GLY A 267 -24.60 2.54 -36.37
CA GLY A 267 -25.54 3.65 -36.21
C GLY A 267 -24.91 5.05 -36.31
N GLU A 268 -23.59 5.17 -36.24
CA GLU A 268 -22.91 6.45 -36.24
C GLU A 268 -23.12 7.20 -37.57
N GLY A 269 -23.62 8.43 -37.48
CA GLY A 269 -23.87 9.30 -38.64
C GLY A 269 -25.04 8.85 -39.53
N VAL A 270 -25.84 7.85 -39.13
CA VAL A 270 -26.99 7.39 -39.92
C VAL A 270 -27.96 8.56 -40.14
N GLY A 271 -28.28 8.82 -41.40
CA GLY A 271 -29.16 9.93 -41.80
C GLY A 271 -28.61 11.34 -41.48
N GLY A 272 -27.37 11.45 -40.99
CA GLY A 272 -26.75 12.71 -40.55
C GLY A 272 -27.41 13.33 -39.31
N VAL A 273 -28.09 12.53 -38.51
CA VAL A 273 -28.87 12.98 -37.33
C VAL A 273 -28.77 12.03 -36.13
N TRP A 274 -28.13 10.88 -36.30
CA TRP A 274 -27.88 9.89 -35.25
C TRP A 274 -26.38 9.83 -34.96
N TRP A 275 -26.04 9.86 -33.68
CA TRP A 275 -24.65 9.94 -33.23
C TRP A 275 -24.46 9.01 -32.06
N LEU A 276 -23.37 8.24 -32.04
CA LEU A 276 -22.95 7.54 -30.84
C LEU A 276 -22.65 8.56 -29.74
N VAL A 277 -22.73 8.15 -28.48
CA VAL A 277 -22.47 9.05 -27.34
C VAL A 277 -21.04 8.87 -26.86
N PRO A 278 -20.13 9.82 -27.13
CA PRO A 278 -18.78 9.73 -26.61
C PRO A 278 -18.82 9.93 -25.09
N TYR A 279 -18.09 9.12 -24.34
CA TYR A 279 -18.02 9.20 -22.89
C TYR A 279 -16.59 8.96 -22.44
N GLY A 280 -16.08 9.85 -21.60
CA GLY A 280 -14.67 9.80 -21.21
C GLY A 280 -13.72 9.96 -22.38
N VAL A 281 -14.03 10.82 -23.37
CA VAL A 281 -13.13 11.12 -24.52
C VAL A 281 -11.91 11.88 -24.02
N LEU A 282 -11.00 11.11 -23.44
CA LEU A 282 -9.65 11.52 -23.16
C LEU A 282 -8.89 11.45 -24.49
N GLY A 283 -8.15 12.51 -24.81
CA GLY A 283 -7.40 12.59 -26.05
C GLY A 283 -6.22 11.60 -26.07
N GLU A 284 -5.38 11.74 -27.08
CA GLU A 284 -4.10 11.02 -27.11
C GLU A 284 -3.28 11.33 -25.85
N VAL A 285 -2.62 10.30 -25.33
CA VAL A 285 -1.75 10.42 -24.15
C VAL A 285 -0.61 11.39 -24.46
N SER A 286 -0.55 12.47 -23.69
CA SER A 286 0.51 13.47 -23.76
C SER A 286 1.66 13.08 -22.82
N ALA A 287 2.87 12.99 -23.36
CA ALA A 287 4.06 12.61 -22.61
C ALA A 287 4.31 13.54 -21.41
N LEU A 288 4.56 12.96 -20.23
CA LEU A 288 4.85 13.73 -19.02
C LEU A 288 6.15 14.54 -19.17
N TYR A 289 7.16 13.92 -19.79
CA TYR A 289 8.45 14.54 -20.08
C TYR A 289 8.84 14.33 -21.54
N ASN A 290 9.49 15.34 -22.14
CA ASN A 290 9.95 15.30 -23.51
C ASN A 290 11.26 16.08 -23.69
N GLN A 291 11.73 16.19 -24.93
CA GLN A 291 12.96 16.91 -25.29
C GLN A 291 13.05 18.38 -24.82
N LEU A 292 11.95 18.99 -24.39
CA LEU A 292 11.91 20.35 -23.82
C LEU A 292 12.00 20.37 -22.30
N THR A 293 11.92 19.21 -21.63
CA THR A 293 12.07 19.10 -20.17
C THR A 293 13.45 19.58 -19.76
N ALA A 294 13.51 20.44 -18.73
CA ALA A 294 14.76 20.85 -18.13
C ALA A 294 15.36 19.68 -17.33
N LEU A 295 16.55 19.24 -17.72
CA LEU A 295 17.24 18.11 -17.09
C LEU A 295 18.22 18.59 -16.04
N GLN A 296 18.25 17.91 -14.88
CA GLN A 296 19.36 18.02 -13.94
C GLN A 296 20.66 17.49 -14.58
N PRO A 297 21.86 17.88 -14.11
CA PRO A 297 23.12 17.33 -14.63
C PRO A 297 23.22 15.81 -14.44
N ASP A 298 23.82 15.11 -15.40
CA ASP A 298 24.06 13.67 -15.29
C ASP A 298 24.93 13.34 -14.05
N THR A 299 24.63 12.21 -13.42
CA THR A 299 25.42 11.66 -12.31
C THR A 299 26.76 11.09 -12.80
N GLN A 300 26.89 10.82 -14.10
CA GLN A 300 28.14 10.44 -14.72
C GLN A 300 28.29 11.15 -16.08
N SER A 301 29.47 11.66 -16.37
CA SER A 301 29.78 12.32 -17.64
C SER A 301 31.21 12.06 -18.08
N GLU A 302 31.42 11.96 -19.39
CA GLU A 302 32.75 11.87 -19.97
C GLU A 302 33.26 13.26 -20.39
N THR A 303 34.52 13.54 -20.07
CA THR A 303 35.27 14.70 -20.57
C THR A 303 36.39 14.22 -21.50
N ASP A 304 37.11 15.15 -22.12
CA ASP A 304 38.28 14.83 -22.94
C ASP A 304 39.38 14.09 -22.13
N ASP A 305 39.46 14.35 -20.82
CA ASP A 305 40.58 13.92 -19.97
C ASP A 305 40.19 12.93 -18.85
N ALA A 306 38.90 12.76 -18.55
CA ALA A 306 38.43 11.91 -17.45
C ALA A 306 36.98 11.43 -17.59
N LEU A 307 36.65 10.34 -16.90
CA LEU A 307 35.28 9.97 -16.52
C LEU A 307 34.96 10.63 -15.18
N VAL A 308 33.87 11.39 -15.11
CA VAL A 308 33.44 12.10 -13.89
C VAL A 308 32.17 11.47 -13.35
N THR A 309 32.18 11.02 -12.10
CA THR A 309 31.00 10.47 -11.40
C THR A 309 30.67 11.33 -10.18
N ARG A 310 29.43 11.80 -10.07
CA ARG A 310 28.95 12.70 -9.02
C ARG A 310 27.68 12.17 -8.37
N PHE A 311 27.70 12.10 -7.04
CA PHE A 311 26.63 11.52 -6.24
C PHE A 311 26.66 12.07 -4.81
N SER A 312 25.69 11.68 -3.98
CA SER A 312 25.55 12.11 -2.59
C SER A 312 25.61 10.94 -1.60
N ASP A 313 25.96 11.24 -0.36
CA ASP A 313 25.97 10.28 0.75
C ASP A 313 25.50 10.91 2.07
N ARG A 314 25.12 10.04 3.01
CA ARG A 314 24.66 10.36 4.36
C ARG A 314 25.52 9.64 5.41
N PRO A 315 25.57 10.14 6.65
CA PRO A 315 26.23 9.46 7.75
C PRO A 315 25.51 8.17 8.14
N ARG A 316 26.34 7.22 8.60
CA ARG A 316 26.04 5.88 9.11
C ARG A 316 26.70 5.73 10.48
N THR A 317 26.16 4.86 11.35
CA THR A 317 26.70 4.67 12.72
C THR A 317 27.80 3.60 12.78
N ARG A 318 27.79 2.64 11.85
CA ARG A 318 28.74 1.52 11.75
C ARG A 318 29.16 1.26 10.30
N HIS A 319 30.02 0.27 10.09
CA HIS A 319 30.39 -0.21 8.76
C HIS A 319 29.36 -1.20 8.20
N ALA A 320 29.25 -1.29 6.88
CA ALA A 320 28.25 -2.14 6.20
C ALA A 320 28.31 -3.62 6.62
N ARG A 321 29.52 -4.11 6.94
CA ARG A 321 29.82 -5.51 7.30
C ARG A 321 29.95 -5.74 8.81
N GLU A 322 29.55 -4.77 9.64
CA GLU A 322 29.47 -4.97 11.10
C GLU A 322 28.04 -5.29 11.52
N ASP A 323 27.51 -6.37 10.96
CA ASP A 323 26.15 -6.88 11.16
C ASP A 323 25.87 -7.22 12.62
N GLN A 324 26.88 -7.59 13.42
CA GLN A 324 26.71 -7.82 14.86
C GLN A 324 26.15 -6.60 15.64
N PHE A 325 26.20 -5.39 15.05
CA PHE A 325 25.67 -4.17 15.65
C PHE A 325 24.33 -3.73 15.07
N GLN A 326 23.92 -4.22 13.90
CA GLN A 326 22.66 -3.86 13.22
C GLN A 326 22.43 -2.34 13.25
N SER A 327 23.42 -1.61 12.74
CA SER A 327 23.55 -0.17 12.98
C SER A 327 24.02 0.62 11.75
N TYR A 328 23.74 0.13 10.56
CA TYR A 328 24.23 0.71 9.31
C TYR A 328 23.10 1.29 8.45
N ASP A 329 22.00 0.57 8.27
CA ASP A 329 20.89 0.99 7.41
C ASP A 329 19.91 1.96 8.10
N HIS A 330 19.88 2.02 9.44
CA HIS A 330 19.05 2.99 10.14
C HIS A 330 19.41 4.47 9.89
N TYR A 331 18.48 5.36 10.24
CA TYR A 331 18.68 6.81 10.26
C TYR A 331 18.94 7.30 11.68
N ILE A 332 19.98 8.10 11.83
CA ILE A 332 20.40 8.69 13.11
C ILE A 332 19.57 9.91 13.48
N LYS A 333 19.52 10.28 14.76
CA LYS A 333 18.93 11.57 15.17
C LYS A 333 19.60 12.73 14.42
N PHE A 334 18.79 13.71 14.02
CA PHE A 334 19.23 14.91 13.28
C PHE A 334 19.89 14.62 11.92
N TYR A 335 19.59 13.48 11.29
CA TYR A 335 20.17 13.10 10.00
C TYR A 335 20.00 14.16 8.90
N PHE A 336 19.02 15.05 9.03
CA PHE A 336 18.71 16.13 8.09
C PHE A 336 19.41 17.46 8.38
N GLU A 337 20.27 17.55 9.41
CA GLU A 337 20.95 18.80 9.79
C GLU A 337 22.45 18.64 9.66
N ASP A 338 23.09 19.45 8.81
CA ASP A 338 24.55 19.54 8.76
C ASP A 338 25.25 18.21 8.39
N ARG A 339 24.51 17.26 7.80
CA ARG A 339 24.88 15.85 7.68
C ARG A 339 25.00 15.32 6.26
N SER A 340 24.63 16.04 5.21
CA SER A 340 24.84 15.52 3.86
C SER A 340 26.29 15.72 3.39
N SER A 341 26.76 14.80 2.57
CA SER A 341 27.99 14.94 1.81
C SER A 341 27.74 14.71 0.32
N ASN A 342 28.51 15.37 -0.53
CA ASN A 342 28.47 15.15 -1.97
C ASN A 342 29.87 14.82 -2.46
N ILE A 343 29.95 13.86 -3.36
CA ILE A 343 31.19 13.21 -3.75
C ILE A 343 31.29 13.24 -5.27
N GLU A 344 32.43 13.73 -5.76
CA GLU A 344 32.82 13.71 -7.17
C GLU A 344 34.09 12.88 -7.30
N ILE A 345 34.06 11.89 -8.19
CA ILE A 345 35.22 11.09 -8.59
C ILE A 345 35.59 11.50 -10.02
N VAL A 346 36.80 12.03 -10.19
CA VAL A 346 37.40 12.35 -11.48
C VAL A 346 38.44 11.27 -11.78
N ASP A 347 38.05 10.34 -12.65
CA ASP A 347 38.87 9.21 -13.07
C ASP A 347 39.59 9.53 -14.39
N TYR A 348 40.83 9.99 -14.27
CA TYR A 348 41.68 10.25 -15.43
C TYR A 348 42.22 8.96 -16.05
N VAL A 349 42.23 7.83 -15.31
CA VAL A 349 42.68 6.52 -15.82
C VAL A 349 41.76 6.06 -16.94
N ALA A 350 40.46 6.35 -16.84
CA ALA A 350 39.44 6.12 -17.87
C ALA A 350 39.84 6.66 -19.26
N LYS A 351 40.57 7.77 -19.32
CA LYS A 351 41.01 8.43 -20.58
C LYS A 351 42.53 8.39 -20.78
N GLY A 352 43.22 7.45 -20.15
CA GLY A 352 44.66 7.20 -20.37
C GLY A 352 45.60 8.05 -19.50
N GLY A 353 45.06 8.80 -18.54
CA GLY A 353 45.81 9.33 -17.40
C GLY A 353 46.22 8.24 -16.40
N GLY A 354 46.61 8.64 -15.20
CA GLY A 354 47.13 7.70 -14.18
C GLY A 354 46.64 7.97 -12.75
N THR A 355 45.66 8.85 -12.58
CA THR A 355 45.23 9.37 -11.28
C THR A 355 43.72 9.26 -11.14
N ILE A 356 43.28 9.02 -9.90
CA ILE A 356 41.91 9.27 -9.47
C ILE A 356 41.96 10.42 -8.46
N GLU A 357 41.08 11.39 -8.68
CA GLU A 357 40.82 12.50 -7.78
C GLU A 357 39.41 12.35 -7.22
N MET A 358 39.26 12.45 -5.91
CA MET A 358 37.96 12.46 -5.24
C MET A 358 37.79 13.78 -4.50
N ASN A 359 36.81 14.56 -4.94
CA ASN A 359 36.39 15.80 -4.33
C ASN A 359 35.16 15.53 -3.45
N VAL A 360 35.19 15.99 -2.20
CA VAL A 360 34.12 15.79 -1.23
C VAL A 360 33.72 17.13 -0.68
N ARG A 361 32.42 17.44 -0.70
CA ARG A 361 31.87 18.65 -0.07
C ARG A 361 30.86 18.28 1.01
N THR A 362 30.89 19.02 2.12
CA THR A 362 29.99 18.79 3.27
C THR A 362 29.36 20.09 3.75
N LEU A 363 28.17 20.02 4.34
CA LEU A 363 27.49 21.21 4.91
C LEU A 363 28.17 21.74 6.16
N PHE A 364 28.73 20.86 6.98
CA PHE A 364 29.47 21.19 8.19
C PHE A 364 30.91 20.71 8.08
N PRO A 365 31.90 21.43 8.64
CA PRO A 365 33.29 21.05 8.48
C PRO A 365 33.58 19.72 9.17
N LEU A 366 34.41 18.90 8.55
CA LEU A 366 34.99 17.70 9.13
C LEU A 366 36.20 18.02 10.02
N SER A 367 36.49 17.12 10.96
CA SER A 367 37.63 17.15 11.87
C SER A 367 38.95 17.17 11.08
N THR A 368 39.86 18.07 11.42
CA THR A 368 41.15 18.19 10.71
C THR A 368 42.08 16.98 10.91
N SER A 369 41.81 16.14 11.91
CA SER A 369 42.55 14.89 12.15
C SER A 369 41.83 13.65 11.62
N GLU A 370 40.54 13.75 11.28
CA GLU A 370 39.67 12.59 11.03
C GLU A 370 38.74 12.77 9.83
N ALA A 371 38.99 13.74 8.95
CA ALA A 371 38.36 13.83 7.62
C ALA A 371 38.88 12.70 6.70
N GLU A 372 38.73 11.46 7.15
CA GLU A 372 39.31 10.29 6.51
C GLU A 372 38.55 9.92 5.24
N ASN A 373 39.30 9.44 4.27
CA ASN A 373 38.76 8.83 3.06
C ASN A 373 39.55 7.56 2.78
N ARG A 374 38.90 6.41 2.87
CA ARG A 374 39.51 5.08 2.94
C ARG A 374 39.33 4.37 1.63
N TRP A 375 40.42 4.01 0.96
CA TRP A 375 40.38 3.32 -0.35
C TRP A 375 41.01 1.93 -0.26
N TRP A 376 40.53 1.03 -1.12
CA TRP A 376 41.06 -0.32 -1.34
C TRP A 376 40.86 -1.24 -0.14
N TYR A 377 39.64 -1.73 0.03
CA TYR A 377 39.29 -2.69 1.09
C TYR A 377 40.21 -3.93 1.10
N GLN A 378 40.57 -4.36 2.32
CA GLN A 378 41.43 -5.52 2.57
C GLN A 378 40.79 -6.58 3.47
N GLY A 379 40.04 -6.17 4.50
CA GLY A 379 39.32 -7.11 5.38
C GLY A 379 40.18 -8.08 6.20
N ILE A 380 41.50 -7.92 6.26
CA ILE A 380 42.42 -8.96 6.79
C ILE A 380 42.29 -9.12 8.31
N THR A 381 42.23 -8.01 9.04
CA THR A 381 42.16 -8.00 10.52
C THR A 381 40.80 -7.58 11.04
N THR A 382 40.11 -6.69 10.31
CA THR A 382 38.78 -6.19 10.65
C THR A 382 37.99 -5.95 9.37
N VAL A 383 36.65 -6.01 9.47
CA VAL A 383 35.72 -5.75 8.36
C VAL A 383 35.69 -4.28 7.89
N ALA A 384 36.51 -3.42 8.51
CA ALA A 384 36.65 -2.00 8.19
C ALA A 384 38.09 -1.63 7.76
N GLN A 385 38.91 -2.63 7.41
CA GLN A 385 40.32 -2.39 7.07
C GLN A 385 40.50 -2.07 5.59
N TYR A 386 41.15 -0.93 5.32
CA TYR A 386 41.50 -0.44 3.98
C TYR A 386 43.01 -0.23 3.84
N ALA A 387 43.55 -0.44 2.63
CA ALA A 387 44.99 -0.31 2.34
C ALA A 387 45.46 1.16 2.22
N SER A 388 44.54 2.09 2.00
CA SER A 388 44.82 3.54 1.93
C SER A 388 43.84 4.29 2.83
N ASN A 389 44.16 4.38 4.11
CA ASN A 389 43.48 5.30 5.03
C ASN A 389 44.29 6.59 5.16
N GLY A 390 43.65 7.74 4.93
CA GLY A 390 44.30 9.05 5.01
C GLY A 390 43.28 10.17 5.14
N ILE A 391 43.74 11.28 5.72
CA ILE A 391 42.95 12.51 5.89
C ILE A 391 42.93 13.24 4.54
N MET A 392 41.75 13.70 4.13
CA MET A 392 41.58 14.51 2.92
C MET A 392 42.18 15.92 3.10
N ASP A 393 42.67 16.49 2.01
CA ASP A 393 43.19 17.86 1.96
C ASP A 393 42.03 18.86 1.92
N TYR A 394 41.91 19.70 2.95
CA TYR A 394 40.90 20.76 3.00
C TYR A 394 41.20 21.89 1.99
N GLN A 395 40.24 22.16 1.10
CA GLN A 395 40.35 23.12 0.00
C GLN A 395 39.72 24.50 0.32
N GLY A 396 38.89 24.59 1.36
CA GLY A 396 38.24 25.84 1.77
C GLY A 396 36.71 25.75 1.84
N PHE A 397 36.08 26.85 2.23
CA PHE A 397 34.63 27.02 2.27
C PHE A 397 34.19 27.92 1.10
N ASP A 398 33.24 27.45 0.29
CA ASP A 398 32.80 28.17 -0.92
C ASP A 398 31.62 29.14 -0.70
N GLY A 399 31.11 29.21 0.53
CA GLY A 399 29.90 29.97 0.87
C GLY A 399 28.72 29.09 1.25
N THR A 400 28.73 27.82 0.85
CA THR A 400 27.68 26.83 1.16
C THR A 400 28.28 25.53 1.70
N HIS A 401 29.39 25.06 1.14
CA HIS A 401 30.01 23.80 1.52
C HIS A 401 31.49 23.95 1.89
N TYR A 402 31.93 23.05 2.76
CA TYR A 402 33.34 22.81 3.08
C TYR A 402 33.88 21.77 2.11
N ASN A 403 34.97 22.08 1.44
CA ASN A 403 35.52 21.28 0.34
C ASN A 403 36.79 20.54 0.77
N TYR A 404 36.89 19.28 0.37
CA TYR A 404 37.97 18.35 0.70
C TYR A 404 38.39 17.58 -0.56
N GLN A 405 39.64 17.11 -0.60
CA GLN A 405 40.17 16.40 -1.75
C GLN A 405 41.08 15.24 -1.34
N LYS A 406 41.02 14.14 -2.08
CA LYS A 406 42.03 13.07 -2.06
C LYS A 406 42.42 12.70 -3.48
N ILE A 407 43.72 12.68 -3.76
CA ILE A 407 44.27 12.28 -5.06
C ILE A 407 45.23 11.11 -4.86
N SER A 408 45.14 10.08 -5.69
CA SER A 408 46.12 9.00 -5.73
C SER A 408 46.31 8.46 -7.15
N ASN A 409 47.50 7.94 -7.41
CA ASN A 409 47.84 7.16 -8.62
C ASN A 409 48.19 5.70 -8.31
N GLU A 410 48.07 5.28 -7.05
CA GLU A 410 48.48 3.95 -6.59
C GLU A 410 47.30 3.15 -6.01
N ASN A 411 47.17 1.91 -6.49
CA ASN A 411 46.40 0.86 -5.85
C ASN A 411 47.26 0.26 -4.73
N THR A 412 47.20 0.87 -3.54
CA THR A 412 48.07 0.50 -2.42
C THR A 412 47.82 -0.91 -1.90
N ARG A 413 46.62 -1.45 -2.14
CA ARG A 413 46.29 -2.86 -1.83
C ARG A 413 47.15 -3.83 -2.65
N LEU A 414 47.49 -3.47 -3.88
CA LEU A 414 48.30 -4.31 -4.78
C LEU A 414 49.75 -3.81 -4.96
N GLY A 415 50.09 -2.65 -4.40
CA GLY A 415 51.43 -2.06 -4.49
C GLY A 415 51.85 -1.70 -5.92
N ARG A 416 50.90 -1.23 -6.74
CA ARG A 416 51.12 -0.86 -8.14
C ARG A 416 50.25 0.33 -8.58
N PRO A 417 50.55 0.99 -9.71
CA PRO A 417 49.71 2.07 -10.23
C PRO A 417 48.25 1.62 -10.46
N ILE A 418 47.30 2.55 -10.34
CA ILE A 418 45.88 2.32 -10.63
C ILE A 418 45.72 1.95 -12.12
N GLN A 419 44.84 1.00 -12.41
CA GLN A 419 44.56 0.50 -13.76
C GLN A 419 43.05 0.40 -14.00
N LEU A 420 42.64 0.43 -15.28
CA LEU A 420 41.26 0.15 -15.68
C LEU A 420 40.79 -1.20 -15.13
N GLY A 421 39.55 -1.25 -14.65
CA GLY A 421 38.95 -2.43 -14.03
C GLY A 421 39.37 -2.67 -12.58
N ASP A 422 40.18 -1.79 -11.98
CA ASP A 422 40.45 -1.85 -10.55
C ASP A 422 39.17 -1.68 -9.74
N ARG A 423 38.95 -2.57 -8.78
CA ARG A 423 37.87 -2.49 -7.79
C ARG A 423 38.30 -1.60 -6.64
N MET A 424 37.81 -0.36 -6.62
CA MET A 424 38.02 0.59 -5.55
C MET A 424 36.79 0.62 -4.64
N GLU A 425 36.74 -0.30 -3.67
CA GLU A 425 35.86 -0.10 -2.53
C GLU A 425 36.39 1.06 -1.68
N PHE A 426 35.49 1.99 -1.31
CA PHE A 426 35.84 3.12 -0.47
C PHE A 426 34.71 3.49 0.50
N GLU A 427 35.12 4.21 1.53
CA GLU A 427 34.23 4.80 2.53
C GLU A 427 34.81 6.16 2.95
N ILE A 428 33.95 7.16 3.07
CA ILE A 428 34.32 8.48 3.60
C ILE A 428 33.86 8.55 5.03
N SER A 429 34.77 8.90 5.93
CA SER A 429 34.41 9.13 7.32
C SER A 429 33.94 10.57 7.49
N GLN A 430 32.71 10.74 7.98
CA GLN A 430 32.09 12.04 8.20
C GLN A 430 32.26 12.50 9.65
N PHE A 431 33.48 12.40 10.18
CA PHE A 431 33.80 12.91 11.52
C PHE A 431 33.73 14.44 11.52
N SER A 432 32.71 14.98 12.16
CA SER A 432 32.47 16.41 12.23
C SER A 432 33.52 17.12 13.08
N ALA A 433 33.84 18.36 12.72
CA ALA A 433 34.68 19.23 13.54
C ALA A 433 34.01 19.51 14.89
N ALA A 434 34.81 19.96 15.86
CA ALA A 434 34.29 20.35 17.17
C ALA A 434 33.22 21.45 17.03
N GLY A 435 32.12 21.30 17.77
CA GLY A 435 31.04 22.30 17.82
C GLY A 435 29.86 22.02 16.91
N ILE A 436 29.68 20.78 16.42
CA ILE A 436 28.47 20.41 15.70
C ILE A 436 27.23 20.68 16.58
N PRO A 437 26.18 21.35 16.06
CA PRO A 437 25.11 21.87 16.92
C PRO A 437 24.33 20.79 17.68
N ARG A 438 24.01 19.68 16.99
CA ARG A 438 23.23 18.56 17.50
C ARG A 438 23.74 17.25 16.91
N GLY A 439 23.39 16.12 17.52
CA GLY A 439 23.84 14.78 17.12
C GLY A 439 25.26 14.44 17.59
N GLN A 440 25.71 13.22 17.28
CA GLN A 440 27.09 12.81 17.55
C GLN A 440 28.06 13.45 16.54
N ALA A 441 29.36 13.40 16.86
CA ALA A 441 30.43 13.97 16.04
C ALA A 441 31.12 12.93 15.14
N ASN A 442 30.97 11.65 15.44
CA ASN A 442 31.64 10.55 14.76
C ASN A 442 30.65 9.71 13.95
N TYR A 443 30.83 9.69 12.63
CA TYR A 443 30.03 8.90 11.69
C TYR A 443 30.90 8.28 10.61
N TYR A 444 30.43 7.14 10.11
CA TYR A 444 30.94 6.50 8.91
C TYR A 444 30.06 6.90 7.71
N GLY A 445 30.56 6.71 6.50
CA GLY A 445 29.79 6.90 5.27
C GLY A 445 29.23 5.59 4.76
N THR A 446 28.49 5.65 3.66
CA THR A 446 28.11 4.45 2.92
C THR A 446 29.36 3.80 2.33
N THR A 447 29.43 2.47 2.37
CA THR A 447 30.45 1.71 1.64
C THR A 447 30.05 1.63 0.17
N PHE A 448 30.88 2.19 -0.71
CA PHE A 448 30.67 2.19 -2.15
C PHE A 448 31.71 1.33 -2.86
N LEU A 449 31.33 0.77 -4.01
CA LEU A 449 32.26 0.15 -4.95
C LEU A 449 32.34 1.01 -6.23
N TYR A 450 33.54 1.46 -6.55
CA TYR A 450 33.85 2.12 -7.82
C TYR A 450 34.74 1.20 -8.67
N ILE A 451 34.35 0.99 -9.93
CA ILE A 451 35.15 0.28 -10.92
C ILE A 451 35.87 1.33 -11.79
N VAL A 452 37.20 1.32 -11.76
CA VAL A 452 38.01 2.29 -12.51
C VAL A 452 37.76 2.17 -14.01
N GLY A 453 37.36 3.27 -14.63
CA GLY A 453 36.95 3.36 -16.02
C GLY A 453 35.48 3.09 -16.29
N GLU A 454 34.68 2.80 -15.26
CA GLU A 454 33.27 2.41 -15.41
C GLU A 454 32.33 3.22 -14.50
N GLY A 455 32.65 3.42 -13.23
CA GLY A 455 31.79 4.18 -12.31
C GLY A 455 31.42 3.45 -11.02
N ILE A 456 30.40 3.96 -10.33
CA ILE A 456 29.87 3.34 -9.11
C ILE A 456 28.91 2.21 -9.47
N VAL A 457 29.03 1.11 -8.74
CA VAL A 457 28.21 -0.08 -8.94
C VAL A 457 27.70 -0.63 -7.61
N PRO A 458 26.49 -1.23 -7.57
CA PRO A 458 26.07 -2.04 -6.44
C PRO A 458 26.98 -3.26 -6.32
N TRP A 459 27.24 -3.67 -5.08
CA TRP A 459 28.25 -4.66 -4.77
C TRP A 459 27.76 -5.75 -3.83
N TYR A 460 28.44 -6.89 -3.91
CA TYR A 460 28.33 -8.00 -2.98
C TYR A 460 29.73 -8.50 -2.58
N ALA A 461 29.88 -9.01 -1.36
CA ALA A 461 31.08 -9.67 -0.87
C ALA A 461 31.11 -11.14 -1.28
N GLU A 462 32.21 -11.57 -1.90
CA GLU A 462 32.45 -12.98 -2.22
C GLU A 462 33.15 -13.71 -1.06
N ALA A 463 32.66 -14.90 -0.70
CA ALA A 463 33.18 -15.65 0.44
C ALA A 463 34.35 -16.60 0.11
N ALA A 464 34.67 -16.84 -1.17
CA ALA A 464 35.59 -17.90 -1.60
C ALA A 464 36.66 -17.43 -2.60
N GLY A 465 37.91 -17.83 -2.38
CA GLY A 465 38.99 -17.76 -3.39
C GLY A 465 39.78 -16.44 -3.48
N SER A 466 39.26 -15.34 -2.93
CA SER A 466 40.01 -14.07 -2.83
C SER A 466 41.08 -14.12 -1.72
N PRO A 467 42.28 -13.52 -1.92
CA PRO A 467 43.24 -13.30 -0.83
C PRO A 467 42.77 -12.24 0.18
N PHE A 468 41.71 -11.50 -0.14
CA PHE A 468 41.06 -10.53 0.74
C PHE A 468 39.70 -11.10 1.18
N PRO A 469 39.48 -11.33 2.49
CA PRO A 469 38.18 -11.77 3.00
C PRO A 469 37.08 -10.80 2.57
N GLU A 470 35.92 -11.30 2.16
CA GLU A 470 34.74 -10.49 1.82
C GLU A 470 35.00 -9.40 0.75
N ASP A 471 35.92 -9.66 -0.18
CA ASP A 471 36.25 -8.74 -1.27
C ASP A 471 35.00 -8.41 -2.08
N SER A 472 34.76 -7.11 -2.24
CA SER A 472 33.63 -6.61 -3.04
C SER A 472 33.77 -6.99 -4.50
N GLN A 473 32.67 -7.48 -5.05
CA GLN A 473 32.44 -7.72 -6.46
C GLN A 473 31.27 -6.87 -6.93
N LYS A 474 31.33 -6.44 -8.19
CA LYS A 474 30.18 -5.84 -8.88
C LYS A 474 29.07 -6.89 -8.96
N ILE A 475 27.86 -6.52 -8.57
CA ILE A 475 26.68 -7.33 -8.84
C ILE A 475 26.45 -7.34 -10.37
N PRO A 476 26.26 -8.49 -11.04
CA PRO A 476 25.91 -8.52 -12.45
C PRO A 476 24.67 -7.66 -12.77
N GLU A 477 24.71 -6.93 -13.88
CA GLU A 477 23.72 -5.91 -14.24
C GLU A 477 22.31 -6.47 -14.42
N GLU A 478 22.17 -7.72 -14.85
CA GLU A 478 20.89 -8.42 -14.98
C GLU A 478 20.13 -8.58 -13.65
N TYR A 479 20.78 -8.32 -12.51
CA TYR A 479 20.18 -8.37 -11.18
C TYR A 479 19.98 -6.97 -10.58
N TRP A 480 20.22 -5.90 -11.34
CA TRP A 480 20.03 -4.52 -10.91
C TRP A 480 18.56 -4.13 -11.06
N LEU A 481 17.71 -4.58 -10.13
CA LEU A 481 16.27 -4.36 -10.21
C LEU A 481 15.89 -2.89 -10.44
N GLY A 482 16.62 -1.95 -9.84
CA GLY A 482 16.44 -0.51 -10.01
C GLY A 482 17.40 0.16 -10.99
N GLY A 483 18.10 -0.59 -11.85
CA GLY A 483 19.16 -0.04 -12.70
C GLY A 483 20.28 0.58 -11.87
N HIS A 484 20.71 1.79 -12.21
CA HIS A 484 21.75 2.53 -11.47
C HIS A 484 21.30 3.00 -10.08
N THR A 485 19.99 3.03 -9.78
CA THR A 485 19.50 3.30 -8.43
C THR A 485 19.58 2.08 -7.51
N THR A 486 19.98 0.92 -8.04
CA THR A 486 20.15 -0.30 -7.27
C THR A 486 21.20 -0.09 -6.17
N ILE A 487 20.83 -0.37 -4.92
CA ILE A 487 21.74 -0.29 -3.78
C ILE A 487 22.51 -1.60 -3.61
N HIS A 488 23.56 -1.60 -2.78
CA HIS A 488 24.36 -2.81 -2.54
C HIS A 488 23.55 -3.92 -1.85
N HIS A 489 24.10 -5.14 -1.80
CA HIS A 489 23.49 -6.22 -1.02
C HIS A 489 23.41 -5.86 0.47
N GLN A 490 22.39 -6.37 1.17
CA GLN A 490 22.21 -6.09 2.59
C GLN A 490 23.20 -6.91 3.44
N TYR A 491 24.23 -6.26 3.96
CA TYR A 491 25.23 -6.90 4.82
C TYR A 491 24.98 -6.70 6.30
N SER A 492 24.28 -5.66 6.71
CA SER A 492 24.17 -5.27 8.12
C SER A 492 23.05 -5.97 8.91
N ASP A 493 22.37 -6.95 8.28
CA ASP A 493 21.28 -7.72 8.90
C ASP A 493 20.18 -6.84 9.54
N GLU A 494 19.71 -5.82 8.79
CA GLU A 494 18.63 -4.89 9.18
C GLU A 494 17.44 -4.95 8.19
N PRO A 495 16.79 -6.11 7.94
CA PRO A 495 15.91 -6.30 6.79
C PRO A 495 14.60 -5.50 6.82
N ASN A 496 14.24 -4.93 7.97
CA ASN A 496 13.11 -4.01 8.11
C ASN A 496 13.39 -2.60 7.56
N ASP A 497 14.65 -2.19 7.39
CA ASP A 497 15.04 -0.85 6.92
C ASP A 497 15.31 -0.80 5.40
N ASN A 498 14.99 -1.88 4.68
CA ASN A 498 15.31 -2.04 3.26
C ASN A 498 14.73 -0.96 2.35
N PHE A 499 13.51 -0.48 2.60
CA PHE A 499 12.84 0.49 1.73
C PHE A 499 13.12 1.96 2.09
N LEU A 500 14.01 2.20 3.06
CA LEU A 500 14.33 3.55 3.55
C LEU A 500 15.59 4.15 2.90
N GLN A 501 16.30 3.39 2.07
CA GLN A 501 17.66 3.73 1.64
C GLN A 501 17.70 4.67 0.44
N MET A 502 18.70 5.55 0.40
CA MET A 502 19.01 6.40 -0.75
C MET A 502 19.52 5.55 -1.93
N ALA A 503 19.12 5.90 -3.15
CA ALA A 503 19.72 5.37 -4.36
C ALA A 503 21.26 5.55 -4.35
N THR A 504 22.00 4.56 -4.85
CA THR A 504 23.48 4.61 -4.88
C THR A 504 24.02 5.71 -5.78
N ASN A 505 23.29 6.06 -6.84
CA ASN A 505 23.59 7.16 -7.75
C ASN A 505 22.88 8.47 -7.37
N LEU A 506 22.39 8.65 -6.13
CA LEU A 506 21.67 9.86 -5.72
C LEU A 506 22.42 11.12 -6.15
N GLY A 507 21.75 12.03 -6.84
CA GLY A 507 22.37 13.15 -7.54
C GLY A 507 23.20 14.05 -6.63
N TYR A 508 24.21 14.68 -7.23
CA TYR A 508 25.25 15.43 -6.50
C TYR A 508 24.70 16.53 -5.61
N ASP A 509 23.64 17.23 -6.01
CA ASP A 509 23.03 18.31 -5.22
C ASP A 509 21.77 17.85 -4.46
N ASN A 510 21.37 16.58 -4.58
CA ASN A 510 20.10 16.06 -4.08
C ASN A 510 20.19 15.41 -2.69
N GLY A 511 21.40 15.20 -2.14
CA GLY A 511 21.61 14.56 -0.84
C GLY A 511 20.88 15.25 0.31
N GLN A 512 21.03 16.57 0.47
CA GLN A 512 20.35 17.30 1.55
C GLN A 512 18.83 17.34 1.33
N THR A 513 18.40 17.50 0.08
CA THR A 513 16.98 17.54 -0.30
C THR A 513 16.29 16.21 0.01
N PHE A 514 16.94 15.07 -0.23
CA PHE A 514 16.46 13.74 0.16
C PHE A 514 16.22 13.65 1.67
N LEU A 515 17.19 14.10 2.48
CA LEU A 515 17.10 14.03 3.94
C LEU A 515 15.99 14.97 4.47
N LEU A 516 15.81 16.14 3.86
CA LEU A 516 14.70 17.04 4.18
C LEU A 516 13.35 16.45 3.76
N GLY A 517 13.28 15.78 2.61
CA GLY A 517 12.07 15.09 2.16
C GLY A 517 11.66 13.96 3.09
N ARG A 518 12.62 13.17 3.55
CA ARG A 518 12.41 12.17 4.60
C ARG A 518 11.91 12.82 5.89
N ARG A 519 12.47 13.97 6.30
CA ARG A 519 11.96 14.71 7.46
C ARG A 519 10.49 15.09 7.30
N VAL A 520 10.07 15.57 6.12
CA VAL A 520 8.66 15.86 5.83
C VAL A 520 7.81 14.60 5.94
N HIS A 521 8.26 13.49 5.35
CA HIS A 521 7.57 12.20 5.36
C HIS A 521 7.24 11.69 6.78
N HIS A 522 8.15 11.93 7.73
CA HIS A 522 8.04 11.51 9.13
C HIS A 522 7.37 12.54 10.08
N SER A 523 7.12 13.76 9.60
CA SER A 523 6.56 14.85 10.41
C SER A 523 5.03 14.85 10.41
N SER A 524 4.42 15.09 11.56
CA SER A 524 2.97 15.30 11.67
C SER A 524 2.53 16.56 10.93
N VAL A 525 1.45 16.47 10.17
CA VAL A 525 0.81 17.63 9.51
C VAL A 525 -0.06 18.44 10.48
N ILE A 526 -0.26 17.95 11.71
CA ILE A 526 -1.03 18.62 12.76
C ILE A 526 -0.12 19.53 13.59
N ASP A 527 0.95 18.98 14.16
CA ASP A 527 1.81 19.69 15.12
C ASP A 527 3.30 19.73 14.72
N GLY A 528 3.65 19.12 13.59
CA GLY A 528 5.01 19.05 13.07
C GLY A 528 5.93 18.08 13.80
N THR A 529 5.45 17.29 14.77
CA THR A 529 6.27 16.34 15.53
C THR A 529 6.83 15.20 14.67
N HIS A 530 8.08 14.81 14.91
CA HIS A 530 8.75 13.69 14.25
C HIS A 530 8.49 12.36 14.98
N ASP A 531 8.18 11.28 14.26
CA ASP A 531 7.80 9.97 14.84
C ASP A 531 8.97 9.08 15.31
N GLU A 532 10.13 9.15 14.65
CA GLU A 532 11.27 8.28 14.98
C GLU A 532 11.92 8.57 16.34
N ASP A 533 12.17 9.85 16.63
CA ASP A 533 12.80 10.26 17.88
C ASP A 533 12.37 11.68 18.27
N PRO A 534 11.86 11.90 19.50
CA PRO A 534 11.43 13.22 19.96
C PRO A 534 12.51 14.30 19.89
N ASP A 535 13.80 13.93 19.99
CA ASP A 535 14.90 14.89 19.91
C ASP A 535 14.98 15.55 18.53
N ASN A 536 14.53 14.88 17.45
CA ASN A 536 14.46 15.44 16.10
C ASN A 536 13.56 16.69 16.03
N GLY A 537 12.70 16.90 17.04
CA GLY A 537 11.93 18.12 17.26
C GLY A 537 10.77 18.28 16.28
N VAL A 538 10.32 19.53 16.13
CA VAL A 538 9.15 19.89 15.33
C VAL A 538 9.59 20.53 14.01
N LEU A 539 9.00 20.10 12.89
CA LEU A 539 9.09 20.79 11.60
C LEU A 539 7.95 21.81 11.51
N ALA A 540 8.23 23.06 11.85
CA ALA A 540 7.22 24.12 11.91
C ALA A 540 6.48 24.37 10.58
N THR A 541 7.12 24.08 9.44
CA THR A 541 6.52 24.23 8.11
C THR A 541 5.53 23.13 7.74
N SER A 542 5.45 22.05 8.53
CA SER A 542 4.44 20.99 8.40
C SER A 542 3.31 21.11 9.41
N ALA A 543 3.47 21.90 10.48
CA ALA A 543 2.46 22.03 11.52
C ALA A 543 1.25 22.86 11.06
N GLY A 544 0.04 22.44 11.44
CA GLY A 544 -1.21 23.14 11.14
C GLY A 544 -1.63 23.09 9.68
N LEU A 545 -1.14 22.12 8.91
CA LEU A 545 -1.52 21.91 7.51
C LEU A 545 -2.76 21.02 7.36
N ALA A 546 -3.04 20.16 8.35
CA ALA A 546 -4.19 19.27 8.32
C ALA A 546 -5.51 20.03 8.24
N GLY A 547 -6.44 19.53 7.42
CA GLY A 547 -7.82 19.96 7.34
C GLY A 547 -8.66 19.52 8.54
N THR A 548 -9.97 19.68 8.44
CA THR A 548 -10.92 19.21 9.46
C THR A 548 -11.14 17.70 9.42
N LYS A 549 -10.62 17.03 8.39
CA LYS A 549 -10.77 15.61 8.09
C LYS A 549 -9.46 15.06 7.55
N TYR A 550 -9.15 13.82 7.87
CA TYR A 550 -8.01 13.06 7.37
C TYR A 550 -8.14 11.59 7.78
N ILE A 551 -7.34 10.71 7.19
CA ILE A 551 -7.15 9.32 7.61
C ILE A 551 -6.05 9.24 8.66
N ASN A 552 -4.89 9.85 8.38
CA ASN A 552 -3.74 9.85 9.26
C ASN A 552 -3.09 11.23 9.34
N GLN A 553 -2.14 11.42 10.27
CA GLN A 553 -1.47 12.71 10.49
C GLN A 553 -0.08 12.78 9.85
N ARG A 554 0.43 11.70 9.25
CA ARG A 554 1.76 11.65 8.61
C ARG A 554 1.84 10.51 7.60
N CYS A 555 2.78 10.60 6.65
CA CYS A 555 2.93 9.61 5.59
C CYS A 555 3.27 8.22 6.13
N THR A 556 4.15 8.15 7.14
CA THR A 556 4.55 6.90 7.80
C THR A 556 3.44 6.22 8.59
N GLY A 557 2.35 6.94 8.89
CA GLY A 557 1.17 6.36 9.54
C GLY A 557 0.51 5.29 8.67
N CYS A 558 0.52 5.49 7.35
CA CYS A 558 0.04 4.52 6.38
C CYS A 558 1.19 3.68 5.79
N HIS A 559 2.33 4.31 5.48
CA HIS A 559 3.49 3.67 4.85
C HIS A 559 4.56 3.26 5.86
N GLU A 560 4.30 2.21 6.62
CA GLU A 560 5.21 1.67 7.64
C GLU A 560 6.60 1.38 7.05
N ARG A 561 7.62 2.16 7.43
CA ARG A 561 9.00 2.09 6.90
C ARG A 561 9.08 2.15 5.36
N ASN A 562 8.25 3.00 4.72
CA ASN A 562 8.03 3.05 3.26
C ASN A 562 7.47 1.76 2.64
N GLY A 563 7.11 0.76 3.46
CA GLY A 563 6.39 -0.44 3.08
C GLY A 563 4.89 -0.21 2.95
N GLY A 564 4.17 -1.32 2.72
CA GLY A 564 2.71 -1.30 2.79
C GLY A 564 2.21 -1.42 4.24
N ALA A 565 0.91 -1.24 4.44
CA ALA A 565 0.30 -1.44 5.75
C ALA A 565 0.13 -2.94 6.08
N ALA A 566 -0.01 -3.25 7.37
CA ALA A 566 -0.41 -4.58 7.84
C ALA A 566 -1.94 -4.65 8.01
N VAL A 567 -2.48 -5.87 8.04
CA VAL A 567 -3.87 -6.10 8.48
C VAL A 567 -3.94 -5.98 10.00
N VAL A 568 -4.95 -5.27 10.51
CA VAL A 568 -5.28 -5.15 11.94
C VAL A 568 -6.28 -6.23 12.37
N ASP A 569 -6.46 -6.42 13.67
CA ASP A 569 -7.44 -7.38 14.20
C ASP A 569 -8.89 -6.92 13.90
N ASN A 570 -9.84 -7.86 13.91
CA ASN A 570 -11.25 -7.53 13.64
C ASN A 570 -11.80 -6.48 14.62
N GLY A 571 -12.67 -5.60 14.13
CA GLY A 571 -13.27 -4.50 14.89
C GLY A 571 -12.33 -3.31 15.15
N VAL A 572 -11.06 -3.39 14.74
CA VAL A 572 -10.12 -2.26 14.81
C VAL A 572 -10.27 -1.38 13.56
N SER A 573 -10.27 -0.06 13.75
CA SER A 573 -10.35 0.91 12.65
C SER A 573 -9.17 0.76 11.68
N LEU A 574 -9.46 0.83 10.38
CA LEU A 574 -8.51 0.66 9.28
C LEU A 574 -7.86 1.99 8.89
N ASP A 575 -7.23 2.66 9.84
CA ASP A 575 -6.60 4.00 9.72
C ASP A 575 -5.31 4.05 8.88
N ARG A 576 -4.97 2.94 8.20
CA ARG A 576 -3.85 2.80 7.25
C ARG A 576 -4.30 2.37 5.86
N TRP A 577 -5.59 2.36 5.64
CA TRP A 577 -6.24 2.00 4.39
C TRP A 577 -6.97 3.21 3.86
N VAL A 578 -7.09 3.27 2.55
CA VAL A 578 -7.92 4.24 1.86
C VAL A 578 -9.21 3.53 1.44
N PHE A 579 -10.34 4.04 1.89
CA PHE A 579 -11.65 3.66 1.37
C PHE A 579 -12.09 4.72 0.38
N LYS A 580 -11.90 4.42 -0.91
CA LYS A 580 -12.51 5.21 -1.98
C LYS A 580 -14.01 4.94 -1.94
N VAL A 581 -14.82 6.00 -2.04
CA VAL A 581 -16.28 5.89 -1.93
C VAL A 581 -16.96 6.61 -3.08
N GLY A 582 -18.14 6.14 -3.45
CA GLY A 582 -18.95 6.76 -4.49
C GLY A 582 -20.44 6.52 -4.30
N ASP A 583 -21.21 7.27 -5.07
CA ASP A 583 -22.64 7.04 -5.24
C ASP A 583 -22.92 5.78 -6.08
N VAL A 584 -24.20 5.52 -6.36
CA VAL A 584 -24.65 4.36 -7.16
C VAL A 584 -24.08 4.37 -8.58
N ASN A 585 -23.62 5.52 -9.08
CA ASN A 585 -23.05 5.70 -10.41
C ASN A 585 -21.51 5.74 -10.38
N GLY A 586 -20.88 5.53 -9.21
CA GLY A 586 -19.45 5.61 -9.01
C GLY A 586 -18.88 7.03 -9.05
N ALA A 587 -19.72 8.07 -9.03
CA ALA A 587 -19.26 9.44 -8.83
C ALA A 587 -18.91 9.66 -7.35
N PRO A 588 -18.09 10.67 -6.98
CA PRO A 588 -17.81 10.96 -5.58
C PRO A 588 -19.08 11.08 -4.75
N ASP A 589 -19.10 10.43 -3.59
CA ASP A 589 -20.26 10.39 -2.70
C ASP A 589 -20.70 11.82 -2.32
N PRO A 590 -21.99 12.18 -2.45
CA PRO A 590 -22.47 13.53 -2.19
C PRO A 590 -22.22 14.03 -0.75
N LEU A 591 -22.16 13.13 0.23
CA LEU A 591 -22.03 13.45 1.65
C LEU A 591 -20.62 13.23 2.20
N ILE A 592 -19.75 12.51 1.48
CA ILE A 592 -18.38 12.19 1.91
C ILE A 592 -17.35 12.83 0.96
N GLY A 593 -17.48 12.62 -0.35
CA GLY A 593 -16.46 12.96 -1.34
C GLY A 593 -15.95 11.71 -2.03
N SER A 594 -14.69 11.72 -2.47
CA SER A 594 -14.10 10.59 -3.19
C SER A 594 -13.40 9.57 -2.27
N VAL A 595 -13.05 9.98 -1.05
CA VAL A 595 -12.40 9.14 -0.03
C VAL A 595 -13.00 9.42 1.35
N LEU A 596 -13.35 8.35 2.08
CA LEU A 596 -13.82 8.44 3.46
C LEU A 596 -12.65 8.78 4.41
N GLN A 597 -12.79 9.88 5.15
CA GLN A 597 -11.79 10.41 6.09
C GLN A 597 -12.28 10.32 7.54
N PRO A 598 -11.86 9.29 8.31
CA PRO A 598 -12.44 8.98 9.62
C PRO A 598 -12.09 9.97 10.73
N SER A 599 -10.90 10.59 10.67
CA SER A 599 -10.35 11.40 11.75
C SER A 599 -10.55 12.90 11.54
N GLY A 600 -10.36 13.67 12.61
CA GLY A 600 -10.47 15.14 12.60
C GLY A 600 -11.76 15.67 13.23
N SER A 601 -11.91 16.99 13.31
CA SER A 601 -13.08 17.62 13.94
C SER A 601 -14.39 17.40 13.19
N ALA A 602 -14.30 16.95 11.93
CA ALA A 602 -15.42 16.71 11.04
C ALA A 602 -15.32 15.32 10.36
N GLY A 603 -14.70 14.34 11.04
CA GLY A 603 -14.54 12.98 10.52
C GLY A 603 -15.85 12.31 10.09
N GLU A 604 -15.73 11.37 9.15
CA GLU A 604 -16.86 10.84 8.35
C GLU A 604 -17.28 9.42 8.77
N GLY A 605 -16.82 8.96 9.93
CA GLY A 605 -17.05 7.60 10.42
C GLY A 605 -15.85 6.69 10.20
N ASP A 606 -15.78 5.61 10.97
CA ASP A 606 -14.71 4.61 10.92
C ASP A 606 -15.10 3.41 10.04
N VAL A 607 -14.09 2.77 9.45
CA VAL A 607 -14.23 1.48 8.77
C VAL A 607 -13.36 0.44 9.45
N SER A 608 -13.92 -0.74 9.72
CA SER A 608 -13.19 -1.87 10.30
C SER A 608 -13.49 -3.17 9.56
N ILE A 609 -12.66 -4.20 9.78
CA ILE A 609 -12.99 -5.57 9.34
C ILE A 609 -13.85 -6.20 10.45
N ALA A 610 -15.13 -6.47 10.17
CA ALA A 610 -16.01 -7.15 11.12
C ALA A 610 -15.64 -8.64 11.22
N SER A 611 -15.43 -9.27 10.07
CA SER A 611 -15.12 -10.70 9.99
C SER A 611 -14.42 -11.03 8.67
N TRP A 612 -13.95 -12.27 8.55
CA TRP A 612 -13.41 -12.82 7.30
C TRP A 612 -14.32 -13.92 6.80
N THR A 613 -14.65 -13.90 5.52
CA THR A 613 -15.31 -15.01 4.84
C THR A 613 -14.25 -15.97 4.34
N GLU A 614 -14.16 -17.16 4.96
CA GLU A 614 -13.23 -18.21 4.55
C GLU A 614 -13.88 -19.11 3.49
N ARG A 615 -13.15 -19.38 2.40
CA ARG A 615 -13.52 -20.27 1.31
C ARG A 615 -13.07 -21.71 1.62
N ALA A 616 -13.65 -22.67 0.91
CA ALA A 616 -13.32 -24.09 1.07
C ALA A 616 -11.85 -24.44 0.74
N ASP A 617 -11.18 -23.61 -0.05
CA ASP A 617 -9.76 -23.72 -0.41
C ASP A 617 -8.81 -23.03 0.60
N GLY A 618 -9.36 -22.46 1.68
CA GLY A 618 -8.62 -21.77 2.73
C GLY A 618 -8.25 -20.31 2.40
N LEU A 619 -8.69 -19.79 1.25
CA LEU A 619 -8.59 -18.36 0.94
C LEU A 619 -9.67 -17.56 1.68
N ARG A 620 -9.44 -16.28 1.94
CA ARG A 620 -10.38 -15.42 2.67
C ARG A 620 -10.61 -14.07 2.02
N SER A 621 -11.80 -13.48 2.23
CA SER A 621 -12.10 -12.10 1.88
C SER A 621 -12.60 -11.32 3.11
N PRO A 622 -12.30 -10.02 3.21
CA PRO A 622 -12.73 -9.20 4.33
C PRO A 622 -14.21 -8.83 4.22
N ASN A 623 -14.91 -8.81 5.36
CA ASN A 623 -16.25 -8.22 5.49
C ASN A 623 -16.12 -6.92 6.28
N TYR A 624 -16.37 -5.79 5.62
CA TYR A 624 -16.21 -4.47 6.24
C TYR A 624 -17.45 -4.04 7.03
N GLN A 625 -17.22 -3.23 8.06
CA GLN A 625 -18.25 -2.53 8.80
C GLN A 625 -17.93 -1.04 8.83
N PHE A 626 -18.90 -0.24 8.41
CA PHE A 626 -18.86 1.23 8.41
C PHE A 626 -19.67 1.76 9.59
N SER A 627 -19.10 2.64 10.41
CA SER A 627 -19.77 3.13 11.62
C SER A 627 -20.98 4.03 11.35
N GLU A 628 -21.00 4.70 10.20
CA GLU A 628 -22.06 5.65 9.80
C GLU A 628 -22.87 5.16 8.59
N GLY A 629 -22.86 3.84 8.34
CA GLY A 629 -23.49 3.22 7.17
C GLY A 629 -22.53 3.09 5.98
N ALA A 630 -22.71 2.03 5.20
CA ALA A 630 -21.87 1.80 4.03
C ALA A 630 -22.28 2.74 2.87
N PRO A 631 -21.31 3.27 2.12
CA PRO A 631 -21.60 3.99 0.88
C PRO A 631 -22.16 3.02 -0.17
N ALA A 632 -22.82 3.57 -1.20
CA ALA A 632 -23.38 2.77 -2.28
C ALA A 632 -22.31 1.95 -3.02
N THR A 633 -21.16 2.59 -3.29
CA THR A 633 -19.99 1.93 -3.88
C THR A 633 -18.73 2.28 -3.11
N PHE A 634 -17.79 1.33 -3.00
CA PHE A 634 -16.49 1.56 -2.39
C PHE A 634 -15.40 0.64 -2.92
N SER A 635 -14.14 1.07 -2.72
CA SER A 635 -12.95 0.30 -3.01
C SER A 635 -11.99 0.41 -1.82
N ALA A 636 -11.75 -0.72 -1.15
CA ALA A 636 -10.85 -0.82 -0.02
C ALA A 636 -9.40 -1.00 -0.50
N ARG A 637 -8.50 -0.09 -0.09
CA ARG A 637 -7.14 -0.03 -0.63
C ARG A 637 -6.10 0.09 0.46
N ILE A 638 -5.33 -0.96 0.66
CA ILE A 638 -4.18 -0.94 1.56
C ILE A 638 -3.05 -0.08 0.99
N ALA A 639 -2.33 0.64 1.85
CA ALA A 639 -1.21 1.47 1.43
C ALA A 639 -0.15 0.64 0.67
N PRO A 640 0.29 1.05 -0.54
CA PRO A 640 1.32 0.35 -1.29
C PRO A 640 2.74 0.69 -0.80
N ARG A 641 3.73 -0.06 -1.30
CA ARG A 641 5.17 0.20 -1.09
C ARG A 641 5.61 1.42 -1.92
N LEU A 642 6.54 2.22 -1.38
CA LEU A 642 7.01 3.45 -2.02
C LEU A 642 8.33 3.31 -2.80
N VAL A 643 9.02 2.18 -2.69
CA VAL A 643 10.33 1.99 -3.31
C VAL A 643 10.24 1.86 -4.85
N GLY A 644 11.13 2.55 -5.55
CA GLY A 644 11.27 2.49 -7.01
C GLY A 644 10.23 3.30 -7.81
N LEU A 645 9.35 4.07 -7.17
CA LEU A 645 8.28 4.77 -7.89
C LEU A 645 8.81 5.82 -8.90
N GLY A 646 9.94 6.48 -8.62
CA GLY A 646 10.54 7.42 -9.58
C GLY A 646 11.04 6.75 -10.86
N LEU A 647 11.46 5.49 -10.79
CA LEU A 647 11.80 4.70 -11.97
C LEU A 647 10.57 4.37 -12.81
N LEU A 648 9.43 4.10 -12.18
CA LEU A 648 8.16 3.83 -12.88
C LEU A 648 7.60 5.08 -13.56
N GLU A 649 7.75 6.25 -12.92
CA GLU A 649 7.43 7.54 -13.55
C GLU A 649 8.30 7.77 -14.80
N ALA A 650 9.57 7.38 -14.73
CA ALA A 650 10.53 7.57 -15.81
C ALA A 650 10.32 6.62 -17.01
N ILE A 651 9.46 5.60 -16.94
CA ILE A 651 9.14 4.75 -18.10
C ILE A 651 8.38 5.60 -19.15
N PRO A 652 8.85 5.70 -20.41
CA PRO A 652 8.16 6.49 -21.43
C PRO A 652 6.78 5.92 -21.70
N GLU A 653 5.78 6.78 -21.88
CA GLU A 653 4.38 6.37 -22.10
C GLU A 653 4.26 5.41 -23.29
N SER A 654 5.02 5.65 -24.36
CA SER A 654 5.02 4.80 -25.55
C SER A 654 5.47 3.37 -25.28
N ALA A 655 6.27 3.11 -24.25
CA ALA A 655 6.69 1.75 -23.91
C ALA A 655 5.57 0.96 -23.22
N ILE A 656 4.76 1.62 -22.38
CA ILE A 656 3.60 0.99 -21.72
C ILE A 656 2.47 0.81 -22.74
N LEU A 657 2.17 1.84 -23.54
CA LEU A 657 1.12 1.79 -24.58
C LEU A 657 1.43 0.73 -25.66
N ALA A 658 2.70 0.41 -25.89
CA ALA A 658 3.09 -0.65 -26.83
C ALA A 658 2.77 -2.07 -26.33
N LEU A 659 2.45 -2.24 -25.04
CA LEU A 659 2.06 -3.51 -24.44
C LEU A 659 0.53 -3.70 -24.39
N GLU A 660 -0.26 -2.68 -24.75
CA GLU A 660 -1.73 -2.79 -24.75
C GLU A 660 -2.19 -3.88 -25.73
N ASP A 661 -3.07 -4.75 -25.25
CA ASP A 661 -3.77 -5.76 -26.05
C ASP A 661 -5.24 -5.87 -25.65
N PRO A 662 -6.03 -4.76 -25.67
CA PRO A 662 -7.39 -4.72 -25.13
C PRO A 662 -8.39 -5.67 -25.82
N ASN A 663 -8.02 -6.23 -26.97
CA ASN A 663 -8.87 -7.14 -27.75
C ASN A 663 -8.36 -8.59 -27.74
N ASP A 664 -7.36 -8.91 -26.91
CA ASP A 664 -6.68 -10.22 -26.88
C ASP A 664 -6.33 -10.71 -28.29
N ALA A 665 -5.67 -9.84 -29.07
CA ALA A 665 -5.37 -10.10 -30.48
C ALA A 665 -4.40 -11.26 -30.66
N ASN A 666 -3.60 -11.57 -29.62
CA ASN A 666 -2.66 -12.68 -29.60
C ASN A 666 -3.28 -14.01 -29.10
N VAL A 667 -4.50 -13.98 -28.54
CA VAL A 667 -5.28 -15.12 -28.04
C VAL A 667 -4.57 -15.87 -26.90
N ASP A 668 -3.92 -15.13 -26.00
CA ASP A 668 -3.32 -15.65 -24.77
C ASP A 668 -4.27 -15.51 -23.56
N GLY A 669 -5.41 -14.83 -23.73
CA GLY A 669 -6.43 -14.62 -22.70
C GLY A 669 -6.17 -13.40 -21.81
N ILE A 670 -5.17 -12.57 -22.13
CA ILE A 670 -4.82 -11.34 -21.43
C ILE A 670 -5.27 -10.16 -22.29
N SER A 671 -5.97 -9.20 -21.69
CA SER A 671 -6.58 -8.04 -22.37
C SER A 671 -6.09 -6.71 -21.78
N GLY A 672 -4.81 -6.67 -21.41
CA GLY A 672 -4.20 -5.54 -20.72
C GLY A 672 -4.41 -4.22 -21.44
N ARG A 673 -4.85 -3.19 -20.70
CA ARG A 673 -5.03 -1.83 -21.24
C ARG A 673 -4.55 -0.74 -20.30
N ALA A 674 -4.15 0.39 -20.85
CA ALA A 674 -3.71 1.54 -20.08
C ALA A 674 -4.91 2.28 -19.49
N ASN A 675 -4.79 2.75 -18.23
CA ASN A 675 -5.71 3.77 -17.74
C ASN A 675 -5.28 5.14 -18.30
N LYS A 676 -6.25 5.99 -18.61
CA LYS A 676 -6.03 7.38 -19.04
C LYS A 676 -6.68 8.30 -18.02
N VAL A 677 -6.01 9.39 -17.70
CA VAL A 677 -6.48 10.37 -16.70
C VAL A 677 -6.28 11.80 -17.19
N VAL A 678 -7.09 12.72 -16.69
CA VAL A 678 -6.90 14.15 -16.91
C VAL A 678 -5.74 14.64 -16.03
N ASP A 679 -4.89 15.51 -16.56
CA ASP A 679 -3.85 16.17 -15.77
C ASP A 679 -4.49 17.18 -14.79
N PRO A 680 -4.29 17.03 -13.46
CA PRO A 680 -4.89 17.95 -12.48
C PRO A 680 -4.31 19.37 -12.53
N GLU A 681 -3.15 19.59 -13.17
CA GLU A 681 -2.54 20.92 -13.34
C GLU A 681 -2.88 21.54 -14.70
N ASP A 682 -3.34 20.75 -15.69
CA ASP A 682 -3.79 21.21 -17.01
C ASP A 682 -4.90 20.31 -17.57
N GLU A 683 -6.16 20.68 -17.33
CA GLU A 683 -7.34 19.90 -17.73
C GLU A 683 -7.44 19.62 -19.25
N ALA A 684 -6.66 20.31 -20.09
CA ALA A 684 -6.61 20.05 -21.53
C ALA A 684 -5.74 18.84 -21.90
N LEU A 685 -4.93 18.32 -20.97
CA LEU A 685 -4.00 17.22 -21.22
C LEU A 685 -4.57 15.90 -20.71
N THR A 686 -4.58 14.90 -21.59
CA THR A 686 -4.73 13.50 -21.21
C THR A 686 -3.36 12.89 -20.90
N ARG A 687 -3.27 12.15 -19.80
CA ARG A 687 -2.05 11.49 -19.34
C ARG A 687 -2.26 9.99 -19.19
N LEU A 688 -1.17 9.25 -19.27
CA LEU A 688 -1.13 7.85 -18.85
C LEU A 688 -1.29 7.78 -17.34
N GLY A 689 -2.23 6.95 -16.89
CA GLY A 689 -2.35 6.57 -15.49
C GLY A 689 -1.24 5.61 -15.06
N ARG A 690 -0.60 5.85 -13.90
CA ARG A 690 0.58 5.08 -13.45
C ARG A 690 0.51 4.63 -12.00
N PHE A 691 -0.01 5.48 -11.12
CA PHE A 691 0.07 5.29 -9.67
C PHE A 691 -1.31 5.03 -9.04
N GLY A 692 -1.28 4.42 -7.86
CA GLY A 692 -2.46 3.82 -7.24
C GLY A 692 -2.76 2.40 -7.74
N TRP A 693 -3.75 1.78 -7.12
CA TRP A 693 -4.17 0.41 -7.43
C TRP A 693 -4.86 0.27 -8.79
N LYS A 694 -5.56 1.32 -9.23
CA LYS A 694 -6.22 1.40 -10.55
C LYS A 694 -5.55 2.41 -11.50
N ALA A 695 -4.28 2.74 -11.26
CA ALA A 695 -3.51 3.67 -12.10
C ALA A 695 -4.14 5.07 -12.26
N ALA A 696 -4.77 5.63 -11.23
CA ALA A 696 -5.53 6.88 -11.32
C ALA A 696 -4.70 8.17 -11.25
N ALA A 697 -3.40 8.10 -10.96
CA ALA A 697 -2.51 9.26 -10.97
C ALA A 697 -1.39 9.10 -12.00
N SER A 698 -1.08 10.17 -12.73
CA SER A 698 -0.16 10.14 -13.87
C SER A 698 1.31 10.45 -13.54
N SER A 699 1.57 11.09 -12.40
CA SER A 699 2.90 11.45 -11.93
C SER A 699 3.00 11.23 -10.42
N LEU A 700 4.22 11.11 -9.88
CA LEU A 700 4.49 11.10 -8.46
C LEU A 700 4.04 12.39 -7.80
N ARG A 701 4.18 13.54 -8.49
CA ARG A 701 3.66 14.82 -8.02
C ARG A 701 2.15 14.76 -7.82
N HIS A 702 1.41 14.19 -8.78
CA HIS A 702 -0.05 14.04 -8.69
C HIS A 702 -0.44 13.01 -7.61
N GLN A 703 0.26 11.88 -7.52
CA GLN A 703 0.00 10.86 -6.51
C GLN A 703 0.24 11.38 -5.09
N VAL A 704 1.35 12.09 -4.86
CA VAL A 704 1.67 12.68 -3.55
C VAL A 704 0.69 13.79 -3.20
N ALA A 705 0.30 14.64 -4.16
CA ALA A 705 -0.71 15.67 -3.94
C ALA A 705 -2.08 15.07 -3.59
N ALA A 706 -2.50 14.01 -4.28
CA ALA A 706 -3.74 13.30 -4.00
C ALA A 706 -3.72 12.69 -2.59
N ALA A 707 -2.67 11.94 -2.23
CA ALA A 707 -2.53 11.36 -0.90
C ALA A 707 -2.44 12.42 0.21
N LEU A 708 -1.74 13.54 -0.03
CA LEU A 708 -1.75 14.67 0.90
C LEU A 708 -3.18 15.18 1.11
N ASN A 709 -3.96 15.33 0.05
CA ASN A 709 -5.32 15.85 0.10
C ASN A 709 -6.32 14.91 0.78
N THR A 710 -6.41 13.66 0.32
CA THR A 710 -7.43 12.69 0.77
C THR A 710 -7.03 11.93 2.01
N ASP A 711 -5.73 11.66 2.21
CA ASP A 711 -5.29 10.76 3.28
C ASP A 711 -4.83 11.56 4.51
N LEU A 712 -4.22 12.74 4.30
CA LEU A 712 -3.70 13.59 5.37
C LEU A 712 -4.46 14.92 5.53
N GLY A 713 -5.47 15.19 4.70
CA GLY A 713 -6.25 16.44 4.75
C GLY A 713 -5.45 17.70 4.40
N VAL A 714 -4.34 17.57 3.68
CA VAL A 714 -3.41 18.66 3.35
C VAL A 714 -3.60 19.17 1.93
N LEU A 715 -3.76 20.47 1.80
CA LEU A 715 -3.87 21.17 0.52
C LEU A 715 -2.50 21.46 -0.08
N THR A 716 -2.40 21.45 -1.40
CA THR A 716 -1.16 21.71 -2.14
C THR A 716 -1.39 22.69 -3.28
N SER A 717 -0.32 23.10 -3.96
CA SER A 717 -0.41 23.88 -5.21
C SER A 717 -1.10 23.11 -6.34
N VAL A 718 -1.08 21.77 -6.30
CA VAL A 718 -1.72 20.87 -7.28
C VAL A 718 -3.20 20.68 -6.97
N LEU A 719 -3.53 20.39 -5.70
CA LEU A 719 -4.90 20.19 -5.21
C LEU A 719 -5.18 21.20 -4.10
N PRO A 720 -5.66 22.41 -4.44
CA PRO A 720 -5.83 23.51 -3.48
C PRO A 720 -7.17 23.45 -2.74
N ASN A 721 -8.06 22.51 -3.07
CA ASN A 721 -9.37 22.35 -2.45
C ASN A 721 -9.43 20.99 -1.73
N PRO A 722 -10.09 20.88 -0.56
CA PRO A 722 -10.26 19.59 0.11
C PRO A 722 -11.17 18.67 -0.69
N ASP A 723 -10.98 17.35 -0.55
CA ASP A 723 -11.98 16.37 -0.98
C ASP A 723 -13.28 16.60 -0.22
N CYS A 724 -14.38 16.80 -0.96
CA CYS A 724 -15.64 17.25 -0.40
C CYS A 724 -16.79 16.81 -1.31
N GLY A 725 -17.75 16.10 -0.74
CA GLY A 725 -18.97 15.71 -1.44
C GLY A 725 -19.81 16.92 -1.87
N SER A 726 -20.56 16.81 -2.97
CA SER A 726 -21.33 17.93 -3.54
C SER A 726 -22.43 18.47 -2.61
N ALA A 727 -22.92 17.68 -1.65
CA ALA A 727 -23.89 18.05 -0.63
C ALA A 727 -23.26 18.26 0.75
N GLN A 728 -21.94 18.08 0.87
CA GLN A 728 -21.20 18.19 2.11
C GLN A 728 -20.87 19.65 2.42
N THR A 729 -21.04 20.07 3.68
CA THR A 729 -20.92 21.49 4.08
C THR A 729 -19.85 21.76 5.14
N ASN A 730 -19.20 20.72 5.65
CA ASN A 730 -18.27 20.78 6.79
C ASN A 730 -16.79 20.50 6.40
N CYS A 731 -16.45 20.62 5.11
CA CYS A 731 -15.12 20.26 4.56
C CYS A 731 -13.97 21.21 4.94
N GLY A 732 -14.28 22.34 5.58
CA GLY A 732 -13.28 23.27 6.13
C GLY A 732 -12.44 23.98 5.05
N GLU A 733 -12.83 25.18 4.63
CA GLU A 733 -12.14 25.91 3.55
C GLU A 733 -10.83 26.63 3.97
N SER A 734 -10.20 26.31 5.11
CA SER A 734 -9.28 27.25 5.77
C SER A 734 -7.87 26.77 6.14
N SER A 735 -7.42 25.58 5.70
CA SER A 735 -6.04 25.18 5.95
C SER A 735 -5.07 25.80 4.93
N PRO A 736 -3.87 26.24 5.36
CA PRO A 736 -2.87 26.77 4.44
C PRO A 736 -2.34 25.68 3.50
N LEU A 737 -1.95 26.06 2.28
CA LEU A 737 -1.25 25.15 1.38
C LEU A 737 0.09 24.72 1.99
N MET A 738 0.45 23.45 1.81
CA MET A 738 1.80 22.98 2.09
C MET A 738 2.81 23.85 1.31
N PRO A 739 3.90 24.30 1.94
CA PRO A 739 4.96 25.00 1.23
C PRO A 739 5.51 24.17 0.06
N GLU A 740 5.67 24.79 -1.11
CA GLU A 740 6.14 24.13 -2.33
C GLU A 740 7.49 23.42 -2.14
N GLU A 741 8.36 23.97 -1.30
CA GLU A 741 9.63 23.34 -0.92
C GLU A 741 9.43 21.99 -0.21
N ASN A 742 8.49 21.90 0.74
CA ASN A 742 8.21 20.65 1.43
C ASN A 742 7.63 19.60 0.46
N LEU A 743 6.75 20.02 -0.44
CA LEU A 743 6.18 19.14 -1.46
C LEU A 743 7.27 18.60 -2.40
N ASN A 744 8.15 19.48 -2.92
CA ASN A 744 9.25 19.07 -3.80
C ASN A 744 10.28 18.19 -3.09
N ASN A 745 10.59 18.47 -1.82
CA ASN A 745 11.48 17.63 -1.01
C ASN A 745 10.88 16.23 -0.85
N LEU A 746 9.58 16.13 -0.53
CA LEU A 746 8.88 14.86 -0.39
C LEU A 746 8.85 14.06 -1.70
N ILE A 747 8.54 14.72 -2.82
CA ILE A 747 8.56 14.09 -4.15
C ILE A 747 9.96 13.55 -4.47
N LEU A 748 11.02 14.34 -4.26
CA LEU A 748 12.39 13.88 -4.53
C LEU A 748 12.77 12.68 -3.65
N TYR A 749 12.44 12.73 -2.35
CA TYR A 749 12.69 11.62 -1.42
C TYR A 749 12.07 10.32 -1.95
N ILE A 750 10.77 10.34 -2.28
CA ILE A 750 10.05 9.16 -2.81
C ILE A 750 10.63 8.72 -4.16
N SER A 751 10.97 9.67 -5.04
CA SER A 751 11.48 9.39 -6.40
C SER A 751 12.82 8.66 -6.39
N THR A 752 13.63 8.86 -5.35
CA THR A 752 15.03 8.41 -5.29
C THR A 752 15.29 7.39 -4.17
N LEU A 753 14.24 6.72 -3.68
CA LEU A 753 14.37 5.53 -2.84
C LEU A 753 15.01 4.40 -3.64
N GLY A 754 16.15 3.91 -3.15
CA GLY A 754 16.94 2.87 -3.81
C GLY A 754 16.27 1.51 -3.77
N VAL A 755 16.38 0.76 -4.88
CA VAL A 755 15.86 -0.61 -5.00
C VAL A 755 16.98 -1.60 -4.64
N ARG A 756 16.70 -2.64 -3.86
CA ARG A 756 17.68 -3.71 -3.61
C ARG A 756 17.88 -4.57 -4.86
N PRO A 757 19.06 -5.17 -5.06
CA PRO A 757 19.32 -6.07 -6.15
C PRO A 757 18.53 -7.37 -5.94
N GLN A 758 18.31 -8.13 -7.02
CA GLN A 758 17.71 -9.45 -6.90
C GLN A 758 18.60 -10.34 -6.02
N ARG A 759 18.04 -10.99 -5.00
CA ARG A 759 18.77 -11.81 -4.03
C ARG A 759 19.03 -13.21 -4.59
N VAL A 760 19.96 -13.29 -5.53
CA VAL A 760 20.32 -14.54 -6.22
C VAL A 760 21.58 -15.21 -5.67
N TRP A 761 22.29 -14.63 -4.72
CA TRP A 761 23.53 -15.22 -4.17
C TRP A 761 23.31 -15.90 -2.83
N ASN A 762 23.97 -17.03 -2.62
CA ASN A 762 24.14 -17.68 -1.34
C ASN A 762 25.64 -17.86 -1.09
N LYS A 763 26.20 -17.11 -0.13
CA LYS A 763 27.65 -17.12 0.20
C LYS A 763 28.55 -16.87 -1.03
N GLY A 764 28.17 -15.94 -1.89
CA GLY A 764 28.93 -15.56 -3.09
C GLY A 764 28.76 -16.49 -4.31
N VAL A 765 27.84 -17.46 -4.27
CA VAL A 765 27.52 -18.33 -5.42
C VAL A 765 26.07 -18.11 -5.86
N GLU A 766 25.82 -18.07 -7.17
CA GLU A 766 24.47 -17.98 -7.74
C GLU A 766 23.61 -19.18 -7.34
N ASN A 767 22.41 -18.89 -6.85
CA ASN A 767 21.42 -19.86 -6.43
C ASN A 767 20.63 -20.37 -7.64
N GLN A 768 20.97 -21.57 -8.11
CA GLN A 768 20.32 -22.20 -9.26
C GLN A 768 18.81 -22.44 -9.06
N GLU A 769 18.35 -22.59 -7.81
CA GLU A 769 16.92 -22.74 -7.51
C GLU A 769 16.12 -21.46 -7.81
N VAL A 770 16.73 -20.29 -7.61
CA VAL A 770 16.10 -19.00 -7.96
C VAL A 770 15.97 -18.86 -9.47
N LEU A 771 17.00 -19.27 -10.23
CA LEU A 771 16.98 -19.23 -11.69
C LEU A 771 15.94 -20.21 -12.27
N GLN A 772 15.85 -21.42 -11.72
CA GLN A 772 14.82 -22.39 -12.10
C GLN A 772 13.41 -21.87 -11.78
N GLY A 773 13.23 -21.21 -10.62
CA GLY A 773 11.98 -20.57 -10.25
C GLY A 773 11.55 -19.48 -11.23
N LYS A 774 12.50 -18.67 -11.73
CA LYS A 774 12.26 -17.65 -12.77
C LYS A 774 11.77 -18.28 -14.09
N GLU A 775 12.39 -19.39 -14.49
CA GLU A 775 11.94 -20.11 -15.69
C GLU A 775 10.53 -20.69 -15.52
N HIS A 776 10.22 -21.24 -14.34
CA HIS A 776 8.87 -21.69 -14.04
C HIS A 776 7.85 -20.54 -14.07
N PHE A 777 8.17 -19.41 -13.44
CA PHE A 777 7.35 -18.19 -13.46
C PHE A 777 7.02 -17.73 -14.89
N LYS A 778 7.99 -17.77 -15.80
CA LYS A 778 7.75 -17.48 -17.23
C LYS A 778 6.88 -18.55 -17.89
N SER A 779 7.17 -19.83 -17.64
CA SER A 779 6.49 -20.95 -18.31
C SER A 779 5.02 -21.10 -17.95
N ILE A 780 4.61 -20.68 -16.74
CA ILE A 780 3.22 -20.74 -16.28
C ILE A 780 2.42 -19.48 -16.63
N GLY A 781 2.98 -18.56 -17.42
CA GLY A 781 2.25 -17.39 -17.94
C GLY A 781 2.32 -16.12 -17.10
N CYS A 782 2.91 -16.13 -15.90
CA CYS A 782 2.96 -14.94 -15.04
C CYS A 782 3.62 -13.72 -15.71
N ALA A 783 4.60 -13.98 -16.59
CA ALA A 783 5.33 -12.93 -17.31
C ALA A 783 4.49 -12.20 -18.37
N GLY A 784 3.26 -12.66 -18.67
CA GLY A 784 2.33 -11.97 -19.56
C GLY A 784 1.97 -10.58 -19.05
N CYS A 785 1.62 -10.46 -17.76
CA CYS A 785 1.37 -9.16 -17.11
C CYS A 785 2.60 -8.66 -16.34
N HIS A 786 3.34 -9.56 -15.67
CA HIS A 786 4.55 -9.21 -14.91
C HIS A 786 5.79 -9.10 -15.81
N THR A 787 5.74 -8.18 -16.78
CA THR A 787 6.83 -7.93 -17.74
C THR A 787 8.12 -7.55 -17.02
N GLU A 788 9.20 -8.28 -17.34
CA GLU A 788 10.45 -8.23 -16.58
C GLU A 788 11.13 -6.86 -16.63
N THR A 789 11.22 -6.23 -17.81
CA THR A 789 12.17 -5.13 -18.06
C THR A 789 11.54 -3.94 -18.76
N PHE A 790 11.96 -2.74 -18.37
CA PHE A 790 11.75 -1.50 -19.11
C PHE A 790 13.07 -0.72 -19.26
N GLN A 791 13.12 0.12 -20.30
CA GLN A 791 14.09 1.20 -20.42
C GLN A 791 13.41 2.51 -19.99
N THR A 792 14.02 3.26 -19.08
CA THR A 792 13.51 4.58 -18.69
C THR A 792 13.87 5.65 -19.74
N SER A 793 13.07 6.70 -19.79
CA SER A 793 13.18 7.81 -20.72
C SER A 793 14.44 8.64 -20.44
N GLU A 794 15.08 9.15 -21.49
CA GLU A 794 16.18 10.12 -21.41
C GLU A 794 15.70 11.53 -20.98
N PHE A 795 14.38 11.78 -21.00
CA PHE A 795 13.80 13.11 -20.77
C PHE A 795 13.34 13.37 -19.33
N HIS A 796 13.42 12.37 -18.45
CA HIS A 796 13.03 12.57 -17.05
C HIS A 796 13.94 13.62 -16.37
N PRO A 797 13.40 14.57 -15.59
CA PRO A 797 14.19 15.69 -15.06
C PRO A 797 15.32 15.25 -14.12
N LEU A 798 15.07 14.24 -13.28
CA LEU A 798 16.07 13.65 -12.38
C LEU A 798 17.05 12.76 -13.14
N ALA A 799 18.34 12.95 -12.89
CA ALA A 799 19.42 12.17 -13.52
C ALA A 799 19.50 10.73 -13.00
N GLU A 800 19.02 10.53 -11.77
CA GLU A 800 19.11 9.28 -11.04
C GLU A 800 18.28 8.17 -11.66
N VAL A 801 17.16 8.51 -12.30
CA VAL A 801 16.14 7.56 -12.78
C VAL A 801 16.01 7.53 -14.30
N ARG A 802 16.65 8.47 -15.02
CA ARG A 802 16.58 8.56 -16.48
C ARG A 802 17.55 7.60 -17.16
N ASP A 803 17.28 7.31 -18.43
CA ASP A 803 18.11 6.56 -19.36
C ASP A 803 18.80 5.30 -18.79
N GLN A 804 18.03 4.42 -18.14
CA GLN A 804 18.56 3.16 -17.60
C GLN A 804 17.59 2.00 -17.77
N THR A 805 18.15 0.79 -17.82
CA THR A 805 17.38 -0.45 -17.81
C THR A 805 17.01 -0.80 -16.37
N ILE A 806 15.74 -1.12 -16.15
CA ILE A 806 15.17 -1.50 -14.85
C ILE A 806 14.39 -2.80 -14.95
N HIS A 807 14.21 -3.50 -13.83
CA HIS A 807 13.50 -4.78 -13.77
C HIS A 807 12.33 -4.78 -12.76
N PRO A 808 11.21 -4.09 -13.05
CA PRO A 808 10.07 -3.98 -12.14
C PRO A 808 9.18 -5.22 -12.07
N PHE A 809 9.18 -6.10 -13.07
CA PHE A 809 8.23 -7.22 -13.19
C PHE A 809 6.77 -6.74 -13.14
N SER A 810 6.44 -5.81 -14.03
CA SER A 810 5.12 -5.21 -14.19
C SER A 810 5.07 -4.57 -15.57
N ASP A 811 3.94 -4.67 -16.27
CA ASP A 811 3.65 -3.94 -17.51
C ASP A 811 2.96 -2.58 -17.28
N MET A 812 2.57 -2.29 -16.03
CA MET A 812 1.83 -1.11 -15.61
C MET A 812 0.42 -0.96 -16.21
N LEU A 813 -0.13 -2.00 -16.83
CA LEU A 813 -1.47 -2.01 -17.41
C LEU A 813 -2.52 -2.45 -16.38
N LEU A 814 -3.78 -2.16 -16.68
CA LEU A 814 -4.96 -2.71 -16.01
C LEU A 814 -5.29 -4.08 -16.56
N HIS A 815 -5.61 -5.02 -15.67
CA HIS A 815 -6.08 -6.36 -16.01
C HIS A 815 -7.32 -6.71 -15.20
N ASP A 816 -8.28 -7.38 -15.82
CA ASP A 816 -9.40 -7.98 -15.12
C ASP A 816 -8.93 -9.18 -14.30
N MET A 817 -8.95 -9.02 -12.97
CA MET A 817 -8.53 -10.06 -12.02
C MET A 817 -9.69 -10.95 -11.55
N GLY A 818 -10.86 -10.80 -12.17
CA GLY A 818 -12.07 -11.58 -11.95
C GLY A 818 -12.88 -11.14 -10.73
N GLU A 819 -14.11 -11.65 -10.65
CA GLU A 819 -15.10 -11.33 -9.59
C GLU A 819 -14.53 -11.51 -8.18
N GLY A 820 -13.68 -12.53 -7.98
CA GLY A 820 -13.06 -12.80 -6.69
C GLY A 820 -12.22 -11.62 -6.16
N LEU A 821 -11.64 -10.79 -7.03
CA LEU A 821 -10.86 -9.61 -6.67
C LEU A 821 -11.55 -8.30 -7.06
N ALA A 822 -12.81 -8.34 -7.50
CA ALA A 822 -13.54 -7.14 -7.86
C ALA A 822 -13.99 -6.36 -6.62
N ASP A 823 -13.93 -5.03 -6.73
CA ASP A 823 -14.74 -4.13 -5.92
C ASP A 823 -15.93 -3.62 -6.76
N ASN A 824 -16.81 -2.83 -6.16
CA ASN A 824 -17.97 -2.25 -6.85
C ASN A 824 -17.76 -0.78 -7.25
N LEU A 825 -16.51 -0.29 -7.26
CA LEU A 825 -16.18 1.11 -7.57
C LEU A 825 -15.08 1.20 -8.63
N GLY A 826 -15.47 1.59 -9.85
CA GLY A 826 -14.53 1.94 -10.91
C GLY A 826 -13.70 3.20 -10.60
N GLU A 827 -12.59 3.40 -11.31
CA GLU A 827 -11.80 4.63 -11.23
C GLU A 827 -11.19 4.99 -12.59
N GLY A 828 -11.64 6.11 -13.16
CA GLY A 828 -11.28 6.47 -14.54
C GLY A 828 -11.84 5.43 -15.52
N LEU A 829 -10.97 4.84 -16.35
CA LEU A 829 -11.34 3.78 -17.29
C LEU A 829 -11.28 2.36 -16.69
N ALA A 830 -10.87 2.23 -15.42
CA ALA A 830 -10.81 0.95 -14.74
C ALA A 830 -12.19 0.59 -14.17
N SER A 831 -12.67 -0.62 -14.46
CA SER A 831 -13.84 -1.20 -13.81
C SER A 831 -13.55 -1.67 -12.39
N GLY A 832 -14.54 -2.27 -11.74
CA GLY A 832 -14.44 -2.83 -10.39
C GLY A 832 -13.40 -3.97 -10.26
N SER A 833 -13.29 -4.81 -11.30
CA SER A 833 -12.42 -5.99 -11.31
C SER A 833 -11.00 -5.73 -11.83
N GLU A 834 -10.74 -4.51 -12.28
CA GLU A 834 -9.49 -4.17 -12.93
C GLU A 834 -8.48 -3.53 -12.00
N TRP A 835 -7.28 -4.09 -12.02
CA TRP A 835 -6.18 -3.68 -11.17
C TRP A 835 -4.92 -3.48 -12.00
N ARG A 836 -4.15 -2.46 -11.64
CA ARG A 836 -2.84 -2.23 -12.24
C ARG A 836 -1.86 -3.30 -11.76
N THR A 837 -1.11 -3.91 -12.67
CA THR A 837 -0.03 -4.83 -12.30
C THR A 837 0.98 -4.15 -11.38
N THR A 838 1.11 -4.59 -10.13
CA THR A 838 2.08 -4.01 -9.18
C THR A 838 3.51 -4.47 -9.49
N PRO A 839 4.54 -3.60 -9.35
CA PRO A 839 5.94 -4.05 -9.47
C PRO A 839 6.27 -5.08 -8.39
N LEU A 840 7.01 -6.13 -8.75
CA LEU A 840 7.39 -7.21 -7.84
C LEU A 840 8.75 -7.00 -7.15
N TRP A 841 9.53 -5.97 -7.51
CA TRP A 841 10.74 -5.66 -6.75
C TRP A 841 10.42 -5.41 -5.27
N GLY A 842 11.31 -5.87 -4.38
CA GLY A 842 11.10 -5.78 -2.92
C GLY A 842 10.03 -6.74 -2.37
N LEU A 843 9.37 -7.57 -3.18
CA LEU A 843 8.32 -8.48 -2.70
C LEU A 843 8.77 -9.37 -1.54
N GLY A 844 9.95 -9.99 -1.65
CA GLY A 844 10.48 -10.86 -0.61
C GLY A 844 10.99 -10.14 0.64
N GLN A 845 11.08 -8.80 0.63
CA GLN A 845 11.43 -7.99 1.81
C GLN A 845 10.22 -7.34 2.49
N ALA A 846 9.07 -7.29 1.79
CA ALA A 846 7.90 -6.54 2.25
C ALA A 846 7.41 -6.98 3.63
N ALA A 847 7.43 -8.28 3.94
CA ALA A 847 7.04 -8.80 5.25
C ALA A 847 7.94 -8.29 6.39
N CYS A 848 9.26 -8.22 6.19
CA CYS A 848 10.19 -7.69 7.18
C CYS A 848 10.02 -6.19 7.39
N VAL A 849 9.76 -5.43 6.31
CA VAL A 849 9.59 -3.98 6.38
C VAL A 849 8.28 -3.61 7.11
N THR A 850 7.17 -4.20 6.67
CA THR A 850 5.84 -3.92 7.23
C THR A 850 5.63 -4.56 8.60
N GLY A 851 5.96 -5.84 8.76
CA GLY A 851 5.72 -6.58 10.00
C GLY A 851 6.81 -6.40 11.06
N GLY A 852 7.98 -5.88 10.65
CA GLY A 852 9.19 -5.85 11.46
C GLY A 852 9.91 -7.21 11.51
N VAL A 853 10.90 -7.29 12.38
CA VAL A 853 11.73 -8.49 12.61
C VAL A 853 11.62 -8.94 14.05
N THR A 854 11.84 -10.23 14.28
CA THR A 854 12.15 -10.78 15.60
C THR A 854 13.52 -11.47 15.52
N ASN A 855 14.27 -11.51 16.62
CA ASN A 855 15.50 -12.29 16.71
C ASN A 855 15.35 -13.40 17.76
N PRO A 856 14.71 -14.54 17.42
CA PRO A 856 14.44 -15.60 18.38
C PRO A 856 15.71 -16.25 18.93
N THR A 857 16.82 -16.17 18.18
CA THR A 857 18.09 -16.81 18.55
C THR A 857 18.99 -15.89 19.37
N GLY A 858 18.75 -14.58 19.34
CA GLY A 858 19.61 -13.54 19.89
C GLY A 858 21.00 -13.50 19.26
N ARG A 859 21.18 -14.13 18.08
CA ARG A 859 22.44 -14.19 17.34
C ARG A 859 22.33 -13.36 16.07
N GLU A 860 23.50 -12.95 15.58
CA GLU A 860 23.71 -12.31 14.27
C GLU A 860 23.17 -13.20 13.14
N GLY A 861 22.45 -12.61 12.17
CA GLY A 861 21.75 -13.33 11.10
C GLY A 861 20.54 -14.14 11.58
N GLY A 862 20.14 -13.96 12.85
CA GLY A 862 19.05 -14.69 13.49
C GLY A 862 17.69 -14.03 13.35
N GLU A 863 17.63 -12.90 12.64
CA GLU A 863 16.40 -12.15 12.42
C GLU A 863 15.50 -12.85 11.41
N ILE A 864 14.22 -12.92 11.76
CA ILE A 864 13.18 -13.43 10.87
C ILE A 864 12.07 -12.39 10.79
N CYS A 865 11.50 -12.23 9.59
CA CYS A 865 10.36 -11.36 9.39
C CYS A 865 9.21 -11.80 10.29
N SER A 866 8.56 -10.83 10.93
CA SER A 866 7.28 -11.03 11.61
C SER A 866 6.23 -11.49 10.61
N PRO A 867 5.29 -12.38 10.99
CA PRO A 867 4.25 -12.87 10.08
C PRO A 867 3.16 -11.83 9.77
N LYS A 868 3.20 -10.65 10.40
CA LYS A 868 2.20 -9.59 10.19
C LYS A 868 2.43 -8.86 8.86
N HIS A 869 1.93 -9.44 7.77
CA HIS A 869 1.97 -8.83 6.45
C HIS A 869 0.73 -9.20 5.62
N ALA A 870 0.49 -8.44 4.56
CA ALA A 870 -0.71 -8.51 3.73
C ALA A 870 -0.34 -8.30 2.26
N TYR A 871 -0.99 -9.03 1.36
CA TYR A 871 -0.82 -8.87 -0.09
C TYR A 871 -2.17 -8.58 -0.76
N LEU A 872 -2.12 -8.11 -2.01
CA LEU A 872 -3.25 -7.63 -2.81
C LEU A 872 -3.82 -6.29 -2.32
N HIS A 873 -4.77 -5.74 -3.06
CA HIS A 873 -5.29 -4.39 -2.86
C HIS A 873 -5.98 -4.20 -1.51
N ASP A 874 -6.49 -5.27 -0.92
CA ASP A 874 -7.24 -5.28 0.33
C ASP A 874 -6.65 -6.22 1.38
N GLY A 875 -5.35 -6.52 1.29
CA GLY A 875 -4.63 -7.28 2.31
C GLY A 875 -5.15 -8.70 2.60
N ARG A 876 -6.05 -9.25 1.78
CA ARG A 876 -6.73 -10.52 2.07
C ARG A 876 -5.79 -11.72 2.11
N ALA A 877 -4.76 -11.69 1.27
CA ALA A 877 -3.78 -12.75 1.13
C ALA A 877 -2.69 -12.63 2.22
N ARG A 878 -2.48 -13.72 2.96
CA ARG A 878 -1.51 -13.83 4.05
C ARG A 878 -0.11 -14.22 3.57
N SER A 879 0.01 -14.72 2.34
CA SER A 879 1.27 -15.16 1.75
C SER A 879 1.33 -14.85 0.25
N ILE A 880 2.54 -14.88 -0.31
CA ILE A 880 2.76 -14.80 -1.77
C ILE A 880 2.00 -15.92 -2.49
N GLU A 881 1.96 -17.11 -1.90
CA GLU A 881 1.23 -18.25 -2.46
C GLU A 881 -0.27 -18.00 -2.48
N GLU A 882 -0.87 -17.55 -1.37
CA GLU A 882 -2.28 -17.16 -1.37
C GLU A 882 -2.57 -16.05 -2.37
N ALA A 883 -1.65 -15.09 -2.55
CA ALA A 883 -1.80 -14.05 -3.57
C ALA A 883 -1.88 -14.67 -4.97
N ILE A 884 -1.01 -15.63 -5.32
CA ILE A 884 -1.08 -16.38 -6.59
C ILE A 884 -2.40 -17.14 -6.72
N LEU A 885 -2.89 -17.76 -5.65
CA LEU A 885 -4.14 -18.53 -5.69
C LEU A 885 -5.40 -17.66 -5.84
N TRP A 886 -5.32 -16.38 -5.47
CA TRP A 886 -6.37 -15.39 -5.69
C TRP A 886 -6.45 -14.84 -7.12
N HIS A 887 -5.41 -15.05 -7.94
CA HIS A 887 -5.41 -14.61 -9.34
C HIS A 887 -6.53 -15.31 -10.13
N GLY A 888 -7.51 -14.52 -10.58
CA GLY A 888 -8.64 -14.94 -11.42
C GLY A 888 -8.71 -14.08 -12.70
N GLY A 889 -9.85 -14.09 -13.38
CA GLY A 889 -10.04 -13.32 -14.63
C GLY A 889 -9.00 -13.69 -15.69
N GLU A 890 -8.33 -12.69 -16.26
CA GLU A 890 -7.22 -12.86 -17.23
C GLU A 890 -6.09 -13.74 -16.68
N SER A 891 -5.87 -13.69 -15.36
CA SER A 891 -4.78 -14.41 -14.70
C SER A 891 -5.14 -15.82 -14.22
N GLN A 892 -6.39 -16.27 -14.45
CA GLN A 892 -6.89 -17.58 -14.00
C GLN A 892 -6.04 -18.74 -14.53
N ALA A 893 -5.65 -18.68 -15.81
CA ALA A 893 -4.82 -19.72 -16.43
C ALA A 893 -3.46 -19.86 -15.73
N SER A 894 -2.83 -18.74 -15.35
CA SER A 894 -1.55 -18.76 -14.63
C SER A 894 -1.68 -19.34 -13.22
N SER A 895 -2.77 -19.04 -12.52
CA SER A 895 -3.07 -19.62 -11.20
C SER A 895 -3.26 -21.14 -11.29
N ASP A 896 -3.96 -21.61 -12.32
CA ASP A 896 -4.21 -23.04 -12.51
C ASP A 896 -2.96 -23.81 -12.94
N GLU A 897 -2.11 -23.22 -13.77
CA GLU A 897 -0.80 -23.79 -14.11
C GLU A 897 0.13 -23.84 -12.89
N TYR A 898 0.12 -22.82 -12.01
CA TYR A 898 0.84 -22.89 -10.73
C TYR A 898 0.36 -24.07 -9.86
N LYS A 899 -0.97 -24.27 -9.74
CA LYS A 899 -1.55 -25.41 -8.99
C LYS A 899 -1.19 -26.76 -9.61
N ALA A 900 -0.97 -26.80 -10.93
CA ALA A 900 -0.59 -28.02 -11.65
C ALA A 900 0.90 -28.39 -11.51
N LEU A 901 1.76 -27.46 -11.09
CA LEU A 901 3.16 -27.75 -10.77
C LEU A 901 3.29 -28.75 -9.61
N SER A 902 4.40 -29.48 -9.56
CA SER A 902 4.77 -30.24 -8.35
C SER A 902 5.03 -29.28 -7.19
N GLU A 903 4.85 -29.75 -5.96
CA GLU A 903 5.17 -28.98 -4.74
C GLU A 903 6.61 -28.43 -4.77
N GLU A 904 7.57 -29.21 -5.26
CA GLU A 904 8.95 -28.76 -5.45
C GLU A 904 9.05 -27.56 -6.41
N ASN A 905 8.36 -27.59 -7.55
CA ASN A 905 8.38 -26.52 -8.54
C ASN A 905 7.60 -25.29 -8.06
N GLN A 906 6.51 -25.47 -7.31
CA GLN A 906 5.82 -24.38 -6.63
C GLN A 906 6.77 -23.63 -5.68
N GLN A 907 7.53 -24.37 -4.87
CA GLN A 907 8.54 -23.77 -3.99
C GLN A 907 9.67 -23.07 -4.76
N LEU A 908 10.05 -23.54 -5.95
CA LEU A 908 11.01 -22.83 -6.81
C LEU A 908 10.46 -21.47 -7.26
N VAL A 909 9.20 -21.39 -7.72
CA VAL A 909 8.54 -20.12 -8.08
C VAL A 909 8.49 -19.18 -6.87
N LEU A 910 8.07 -19.67 -5.71
CA LEU A 910 8.04 -18.87 -4.48
C LEU A 910 9.44 -18.39 -4.07
N ARG A 911 10.49 -19.20 -4.28
CA ARG A 911 11.88 -18.80 -4.00
C ARG A 911 12.36 -17.71 -4.95
N PHE A 912 11.97 -17.77 -6.22
CA PHE A 912 12.21 -16.68 -7.17
C PHE A 912 11.50 -15.39 -6.74
N LEU A 913 10.21 -15.45 -6.43
CA LEU A 913 9.45 -14.28 -5.97
C LEU A 913 10.00 -13.68 -4.67
N LYS A 914 10.47 -14.54 -3.75
CA LYS A 914 11.16 -14.12 -2.52
C LYS A 914 12.59 -13.60 -2.77
N SER A 915 13.14 -13.72 -3.97
CA SER A 915 14.44 -13.14 -4.32
C SER A 915 14.32 -11.70 -4.82
N LEU A 916 13.16 -11.32 -5.36
CA LEU A 916 12.80 -9.94 -5.69
C LEU A 916 12.59 -9.16 -4.39
#